data_AF-A0A2A2XZH2-F1
#
_entry.id   AF-A0A2A2XZH2-F1
#
_cell.length_a   1.000
_cell.length_b   1.000
_cell.length_c   1.000
_cell.angle_alpha   90.00
_cell.angle_beta   90.00
_cell.angle_gamma   90.00
#
_symmetry.space_group_name_H-M   'P 1'
#
loop_
_entity.id
_entity.type
_entity.pdbx_description
1 polymer ?
#
loop_
_entity_poly.entity_id
_entity_poly.type
_entity_poly.pdbx_seq_one_letter_code
_entity_poly.pdbx_strand_id
1 'polypeptide(L)'
;MQTERLIARIRGQLEVGTPDLEARSLAGEYATLCQRTRERLEQCAALIRAGNDHAALQVAESEPDLLGLCAQLSFGDSERWQALCRERGLPTGFPLDDQHILAVESLYGKVIGENHPLYRDYREAMRQRDEERALTVLRSIARINPDDPTARSELTRLSSKFLRESLGKVLQLFDQGSAPAAVDLMNRMERFGALALTNEPRWDDALARRLAHLRDKAHEQIQALLPEARAAREAGHWETCAAHLGRIRTLERDHQVTLAAGTLEEVASHESWAGELAASAEAEASQRAALETLTKEWDLLRQDATRGASPALLISRLNAWIEKAAPLSDRLPEGVVREARGVRQLTRGRLSRRYTILTTSWVAGLLCLLLGAYLWHAQQGKAQEANERFTEIQALAESWEHAGVHAKLAKLKEEHPEFVAGDAIKETFEALQRQASAQAETELKLKAEAIYLEQRRKEGINLSNFAPVTQRAKAYVNALAQIGPAATARLQAVLPDPAAVLATCTKVSEESRNDLAALRRQLRVALGEEETVVNLPRANEALEKLRTLLATLTAAGLKDLDEAYAEADRAALRLETDQKSANAVRGLADSGDLKAYLDALATVAQTAKENSDLRKRASFIAERADALRNLPRSTLAPRVGAMWDGLEKSDADGLFQPNELLATEDKVIRALADDKTTTRLRKYNVRQHSRGGDPRIMRQVFIAGEITLQRNLISGGIETVRTAKELTRDGTLVESSWSCREFNSPNGETTKSGEDLLEGLVIPELDYLRQFSRFYDLKAGKMSEPLLRKLDLIRRSPTPHLELRAYQMQELFKVASQRPEAWGLLYAPSAQRDADQLRRITQNAMSPYDFLFKDKWADVQPELRAFLTRQVGATYAEEARFWRRTLGELQAKKLIFAGTIGRDGKPALREPLQNSAVYGLDAEGNPALLFRADAAGNLTRVNEPALLTPLLRLSGTVTEAAQAAGIPAGLTAPAGGWESILQGRDL
;
A
#
# COMPACT_ATOMS: atom_id res chain seq x y z
N MET A 1 -8.71 -8.93 22.90
CA MET A 1 -7.29 -8.51 22.85
C MET A 1 -6.37 -9.45 22.09
N GLN A 2 -6.12 -10.71 22.50
CA GLN A 2 -5.18 -11.58 21.75
C GLN A 2 -5.68 -11.96 20.34
N THR A 3 -6.95 -12.32 20.19
CA THR A 3 -7.55 -12.67 18.87
C THR A 3 -7.64 -11.46 17.92
N GLU A 4 -8.00 -10.29 18.42
CA GLU A 4 -8.07 -9.05 17.61
C GLU A 4 -6.69 -8.62 17.10
N ARG A 5 -5.64 -8.78 17.92
CA ARG A 5 -4.25 -8.52 17.50
C ARG A 5 -3.82 -9.52 16.43
N LEU A 6 -4.17 -10.80 16.57
CA LEU A 6 -3.91 -11.82 15.54
C LEU A 6 -4.57 -11.44 14.21
N ILE A 7 -5.84 -11.06 14.22
CA ILE A 7 -6.59 -10.66 13.01
C ILE A 7 -6.00 -9.39 12.39
N ALA A 8 -5.63 -8.39 13.20
CA ALA A 8 -4.99 -7.17 12.72
C ALA A 8 -3.65 -7.46 12.01
N ARG A 9 -2.87 -8.41 12.53
CA ARG A 9 -1.61 -8.86 11.90
C ARG A 9 -1.85 -9.63 10.62
N ILE A 10 -2.86 -10.49 10.58
CA ILE A 10 -3.27 -11.17 9.34
C ILE A 10 -3.65 -10.14 8.26
N ARG A 11 -4.41 -9.10 8.61
CA ARG A 11 -4.75 -8.00 7.69
C ARG A 11 -3.50 -7.27 7.20
N GLY A 12 -2.56 -6.94 8.09
CA GLY A 12 -1.28 -6.35 7.70
C GLY A 12 -0.49 -7.24 6.73
N GLN A 13 -0.46 -8.55 6.95
CA GLN A 13 0.21 -9.48 6.03
C GLN A 13 -0.45 -9.55 4.65
N LEU A 14 -1.78 -9.43 4.60
CA LEU A 14 -2.53 -9.36 3.34
C LEU A 14 -2.23 -8.09 2.52
N GLU A 15 -1.76 -7.01 3.16
CA GLU A 15 -1.37 -5.76 2.51
C GLU A 15 0.08 -5.78 2.00
N VAL A 16 1.02 -6.36 2.75
CA VAL A 16 2.45 -6.37 2.42
C VAL A 16 2.79 -7.37 1.29
N GLY A 17 2.03 -8.46 1.15
CA GLY A 17 2.10 -9.38 0.01
C GLY A 17 3.35 -10.28 -0.09
N THR A 18 4.41 -10.02 0.69
CA THR A 18 5.64 -10.82 0.69
C THR A 18 5.50 -12.11 1.53
N PRO A 19 6.21 -13.19 1.16
CA PRO A 19 6.32 -14.38 1.98
C PRO A 19 7.21 -14.07 3.19
N ASP A 20 6.69 -14.31 4.38
CA ASP A 20 7.42 -14.18 5.64
C ASP A 20 7.14 -15.43 6.49
N LEU A 21 8.12 -15.85 7.28
CA LEU A 21 7.96 -16.88 8.32
C LEU A 21 6.82 -16.52 9.27
N GLU A 22 6.58 -15.22 9.47
CA GLU A 22 5.45 -14.70 10.20
C GLU A 22 4.08 -15.11 9.61
N ALA A 23 3.93 -15.14 8.29
CA ALA A 23 2.66 -15.52 7.65
C ALA A 23 2.29 -16.98 7.99
N ARG A 24 3.29 -17.87 8.06
CA ARG A 24 3.10 -19.28 8.43
C ARG A 24 2.75 -19.45 9.90
N SER A 25 3.40 -18.71 10.81
CA SER A 25 3.02 -18.74 12.23
C SER A 25 1.61 -18.21 12.45
N LEU A 26 1.25 -17.10 11.79
CA LEU A 26 -0.10 -16.52 11.86
C LEU A 26 -1.16 -17.49 11.32
N ALA A 27 -0.86 -18.19 10.22
CA ALA A 27 -1.74 -19.18 9.62
C ALA A 27 -2.00 -20.36 10.57
N GLY A 28 -0.96 -20.86 11.24
CA GLY A 28 -1.07 -21.90 12.26
C GLY A 28 -1.88 -21.47 13.49
N GLU A 29 -1.60 -20.28 14.04
CA GLU A 29 -2.35 -19.73 15.18
C GLU A 29 -3.84 -19.51 14.83
N TYR A 30 -4.12 -19.00 13.62
CA TYR A 30 -5.50 -18.84 13.14
C TYR A 30 -6.23 -20.17 12.94
N ALA A 31 -5.58 -21.16 12.33
CA ALA A 31 -6.18 -22.47 12.08
C ALA A 31 -6.54 -23.22 13.37
N THR A 32 -5.65 -23.20 14.36
CA THR A 32 -5.90 -23.82 15.68
C THR A 32 -7.04 -23.14 16.44
N LEU A 33 -7.15 -21.82 16.36
CA LEU A 33 -8.29 -21.08 16.93
C LEU A 33 -9.61 -21.41 16.24
N CYS A 34 -9.61 -21.50 14.91
CA CYS A 34 -10.79 -21.92 14.15
C CYS A 34 -11.25 -23.33 14.55
N GLN A 35 -10.31 -24.27 14.71
CA GLN A 35 -10.61 -25.64 15.12
C GLN A 35 -11.24 -25.70 16.52
N ARG A 36 -10.65 -25.04 17.53
CA ARG A 36 -11.21 -25.02 18.89
C ARG A 36 -12.59 -24.37 18.93
N THR A 37 -12.79 -23.32 18.13
CA THR A 37 -14.10 -22.64 18.02
C THR A 37 -15.15 -23.55 17.41
N ARG A 38 -14.77 -24.30 16.39
CA ARG A 38 -15.62 -25.30 15.75
C ARG A 38 -16.03 -26.42 16.72
N GLU A 39 -15.08 -27.00 17.46
CA GLU A 39 -15.37 -28.04 18.45
C GLU A 39 -16.38 -27.55 19.52
N ARG A 40 -16.23 -26.28 19.96
CA ARG A 40 -17.18 -25.64 20.87
C ARG A 40 -18.56 -25.41 20.24
N LEU A 41 -18.62 -24.98 18.98
CA LEU A 41 -19.89 -24.82 18.24
C LEU A 41 -20.61 -26.17 18.08
N GLU A 42 -19.88 -27.22 17.73
CA GLU A 42 -20.41 -28.58 17.61
C GLU A 42 -20.95 -29.10 18.95
N GLN A 43 -20.23 -28.84 20.05
CA GLN A 43 -20.68 -29.16 21.41
C GLN A 43 -21.97 -28.41 21.79
N CYS A 44 -22.05 -27.10 21.52
CA CYS A 44 -23.26 -26.32 21.76
C CYS A 44 -24.44 -26.83 20.91
N ALA A 45 -24.22 -27.07 19.62
CA ALA A 45 -25.24 -27.58 18.72
C ALA A 45 -25.74 -28.98 19.13
N ALA A 46 -24.88 -29.83 19.70
CA ALA A 46 -25.29 -31.11 20.28
C ALA A 46 -26.18 -30.94 21.52
N LEU A 47 -25.82 -30.01 22.42
CA LEU A 47 -26.61 -29.70 23.63
C LEU A 47 -27.99 -29.10 23.31
N ILE A 48 -28.06 -28.23 22.30
CA ILE A 48 -29.32 -27.65 21.80
C ILE A 48 -30.22 -28.74 21.22
N ARG A 49 -29.65 -29.64 20.39
CA ARG A 49 -30.41 -30.79 19.83
C ARG A 49 -30.91 -31.74 20.93
N ALA A 50 -30.17 -31.86 22.03
CA ALA A 50 -30.58 -32.64 23.20
C ALA A 50 -31.61 -31.92 24.11
N GLY A 51 -32.02 -30.69 23.77
CA GLY A 51 -32.98 -29.89 24.55
C GLY A 51 -32.41 -29.29 25.83
N ASN A 52 -31.08 -29.28 25.99
CA ASN A 52 -30.39 -28.72 27.16
C ASN A 52 -29.88 -27.30 26.87
N ASP A 53 -30.81 -26.37 26.60
CA ASP A 53 -30.53 -24.97 26.25
C ASP A 53 -29.69 -24.28 27.33
N HIS A 54 -29.88 -24.61 28.61
CA HIS A 54 -29.13 -24.03 29.72
C HIS A 54 -27.64 -24.43 29.71
N ALA A 55 -27.34 -25.73 29.50
CA ALA A 55 -25.95 -26.18 29.41
C ALA A 55 -25.29 -25.66 28.12
N ALA A 56 -26.03 -25.60 27.01
CA ALA A 56 -25.54 -25.00 25.78
C ALA A 56 -25.16 -23.52 25.97
N LEU A 57 -25.97 -22.77 26.72
CA LEU A 57 -25.71 -21.37 27.04
C LEU A 57 -24.48 -21.20 27.94
N GLN A 58 -24.27 -22.09 28.91
CA GLN A 58 -23.05 -22.08 29.73
C GLN A 58 -21.78 -22.34 28.90
N VAL A 59 -21.83 -23.24 27.92
CA VAL A 59 -20.71 -23.50 27.00
C VAL A 59 -20.49 -22.33 26.03
N ALA A 60 -21.56 -21.70 25.53
CA ALA A 60 -21.47 -20.54 24.67
C ALA A 60 -20.88 -19.30 25.39
N GLU A 61 -21.29 -19.07 26.64
CA GLU A 61 -20.82 -17.96 27.48
C GLU A 61 -19.47 -18.22 28.17
N SER A 62 -18.94 -19.45 28.08
CA SER A 62 -17.58 -19.73 28.54
C SER A 62 -16.58 -18.87 27.78
N GLU A 63 -15.58 -18.35 28.48
CA GLU A 63 -14.69 -17.36 27.89
C GLU A 63 -13.62 -17.97 26.96
N PRO A 64 -13.29 -17.31 25.82
CA PRO A 64 -13.97 -16.15 25.25
C PRO A 64 -15.35 -16.52 24.69
N ASP A 65 -16.28 -15.55 24.76
CA ASP A 65 -17.65 -15.69 24.24
C ASP A 65 -17.67 -16.27 22.82
N LEU A 66 -18.48 -17.31 22.62
CA LEU A 66 -18.47 -18.09 21.39
C LEU A 66 -18.93 -17.30 20.17
N LEU A 67 -20.04 -16.54 20.27
CA LEU A 67 -20.57 -15.78 19.13
C LEU A 67 -19.65 -14.61 18.76
N GLY A 68 -19.13 -13.89 19.74
CA GLY A 68 -18.14 -12.84 19.55
C GLY A 68 -16.84 -13.37 18.95
N LEU A 69 -16.38 -14.55 19.38
CA LEU A 69 -15.23 -15.22 18.78
C LEU A 69 -15.49 -15.63 17.33
N CYS A 70 -16.68 -16.17 17.02
CA CYS A 70 -17.07 -16.52 15.66
C CYS A 70 -17.11 -15.28 14.74
N ALA A 71 -17.67 -14.17 15.23
CA ALA A 71 -17.71 -12.90 14.50
C ALA A 71 -16.29 -12.33 14.25
N GLN A 72 -15.39 -12.46 15.23
CA GLN A 72 -13.99 -12.05 15.07
C GLN A 72 -13.26 -12.92 14.04
N LEU A 73 -13.41 -14.24 14.09
CA LEU A 73 -12.74 -15.17 13.17
C LEU A 73 -13.29 -15.10 11.74
N SER A 74 -14.54 -14.68 11.57
CA SER A 74 -15.23 -14.49 10.28
C SER A 74 -15.13 -13.04 9.78
N PHE A 75 -13.97 -12.40 9.96
CA PHE A 75 -13.73 -11.03 9.48
C PHE A 75 -13.76 -10.94 7.94
N GLY A 76 -14.03 -9.75 7.41
CA GLY A 76 -14.27 -9.55 5.96
C GLY A 76 -13.19 -10.06 4.99
N ASP A 77 -11.92 -10.13 5.43
CA ASP A 77 -10.80 -10.64 4.61
C ASP A 77 -10.42 -12.10 4.92
N SER A 78 -11.20 -12.82 5.73
CA SER A 78 -10.91 -14.20 6.14
C SER A 78 -10.88 -15.16 4.95
N GLU A 79 -11.78 -15.00 3.97
CA GLU A 79 -11.77 -15.80 2.74
C GLU A 79 -10.49 -15.55 1.92
N ARG A 80 -10.06 -14.30 1.82
CA ARG A 80 -8.83 -13.90 1.12
C ARG A 80 -7.60 -14.47 1.82
N TRP A 81 -7.57 -14.47 3.15
CA TRP A 81 -6.52 -15.12 3.94
C TRP A 81 -6.49 -16.63 3.70
N GLN A 82 -7.65 -17.31 3.76
CA GLN A 82 -7.74 -18.74 3.50
C GLN A 82 -7.38 -19.11 2.06
N ALA A 83 -7.69 -18.25 1.09
CA ALA A 83 -7.28 -18.42 -0.31
C ALA A 83 -5.75 -18.30 -0.44
N LEU A 84 -5.15 -17.27 0.15
CA LEU A 84 -3.69 -17.10 0.19
C LEU A 84 -2.99 -18.29 0.87
N CYS A 85 -3.52 -18.76 2.00
CA CYS A 85 -2.99 -19.93 2.69
C CYS A 85 -3.11 -21.20 1.82
N ARG A 86 -4.21 -21.39 1.06
CA ARG A 86 -4.36 -22.51 0.12
C ARG A 86 -3.38 -22.43 -1.04
N GLU A 87 -3.23 -21.26 -1.66
CA GLU A 87 -2.32 -21.04 -2.78
C GLU A 87 -0.85 -21.27 -2.40
N ARG A 88 -0.49 -20.94 -1.16
CA ARG A 88 0.87 -21.06 -0.62
C ARG A 88 1.12 -22.33 0.20
N GLY A 89 0.14 -23.23 0.33
CA GLY A 89 0.30 -24.47 1.12
C GLY A 89 0.50 -24.25 2.63
N LEU A 90 -0.04 -23.17 3.19
CA LEU A 90 -0.03 -22.86 4.62
C LEU A 90 -1.20 -23.52 5.35
N PRO A 91 -1.14 -23.71 6.69
CA PRO A 91 -2.28 -24.19 7.48
C PRO A 91 -3.51 -23.30 7.27
N THR A 92 -4.61 -23.90 6.84
CA THR A 92 -5.85 -23.18 6.56
C THR A 92 -6.85 -23.41 7.69
N GLY A 93 -7.44 -22.33 8.20
CA GLY A 93 -8.60 -22.44 9.09
C GLY A 93 -9.79 -22.99 8.31
N PHE A 94 -10.54 -23.92 8.93
CA PHE A 94 -11.79 -24.38 8.36
C PHE A 94 -12.85 -23.28 8.49
N PRO A 95 -13.75 -23.12 7.49
CA PRO A 95 -14.90 -22.25 7.64
C PRO A 95 -15.77 -22.74 8.80
N LEU A 96 -16.27 -21.79 9.60
CA LEU A 96 -17.22 -22.07 10.67
C LEU A 96 -18.59 -22.40 10.05
N ASP A 97 -19.33 -23.32 10.65
CA ASP A 97 -20.62 -23.76 10.14
C ASP A 97 -21.73 -22.78 10.53
N ASP A 98 -22.28 -22.08 9.54
CA ASP A 98 -23.37 -21.11 9.71
C ASP A 98 -24.60 -21.72 10.40
N GLN A 99 -24.88 -23.01 10.18
CA GLN A 99 -26.02 -23.68 10.83
C GLN A 99 -25.80 -23.82 12.34
N HIS A 100 -24.57 -24.13 12.76
CA HIS A 100 -24.23 -24.20 14.18
C HIS A 100 -24.21 -22.81 14.82
N ILE A 101 -23.76 -21.77 14.10
CA ILE A 101 -23.80 -20.38 14.58
C ILE A 101 -25.25 -19.94 14.79
N LEU A 102 -26.13 -20.12 13.79
CA LEU A 102 -27.56 -19.79 13.90
C LEU A 102 -28.25 -20.56 15.03
N ALA A 103 -27.88 -21.82 15.25
CA ALA A 103 -28.40 -22.61 16.37
C ALA A 103 -28.02 -21.96 17.72
N VAL A 104 -26.78 -21.52 17.89
CA VAL A 104 -26.34 -20.84 19.12
C VAL A 104 -26.97 -19.45 19.25
N GLU A 105 -27.12 -18.67 18.16
CA GLU A 105 -27.82 -17.38 18.17
C GLU A 105 -29.28 -17.52 18.64
N SER A 106 -29.94 -18.63 18.28
CA SER A 106 -31.32 -18.91 18.72
C SER A 106 -31.50 -19.01 20.24
N LEU A 107 -30.42 -19.27 21.00
CA LEU A 107 -30.44 -19.26 22.47
C LEU A 107 -30.66 -17.86 23.04
N TYR A 108 -30.17 -16.83 22.34
CA TYR A 108 -30.22 -15.43 22.80
C TYR A 108 -31.50 -14.70 22.36
N GLY A 109 -32.28 -15.26 21.42
CA GLY A 109 -33.55 -14.69 20.97
C GLY A 109 -34.75 -14.99 21.88
N LYS A 110 -34.58 -15.81 22.92
CA LYS A 110 -35.65 -16.21 23.86
C LYS A 110 -35.57 -15.37 25.13
N VAL A 111 -36.57 -14.50 25.36
CA VAL A 111 -36.66 -13.70 26.60
C VAL A 111 -36.79 -14.64 27.81
N ILE A 112 -35.89 -14.51 28.78
CA ILE A 112 -35.88 -15.33 30.00
C ILE A 112 -36.60 -14.62 31.15
N GLY A 113 -37.44 -15.35 31.89
CA GLY A 113 -38.14 -14.80 33.08
C GLY A 113 -37.41 -15.07 34.40
N GLU A 114 -37.95 -14.55 35.51
CA GLU A 114 -37.37 -14.71 36.87
C GLU A 114 -37.22 -16.16 37.35
N ASN A 115 -37.98 -17.11 36.76
CA ASN A 115 -37.90 -18.53 37.09
C ASN A 115 -36.80 -19.28 36.31
N HIS A 116 -36.08 -18.59 35.44
CA HIS A 116 -34.99 -19.20 34.66
C HIS A 116 -33.81 -19.60 35.57
N PRO A 117 -33.13 -20.73 35.30
CA PRO A 117 -31.99 -21.18 36.11
C PRO A 117 -30.90 -20.13 36.33
N LEU A 118 -30.65 -19.24 35.36
CA LEU A 118 -29.67 -18.15 35.52
C LEU A 118 -30.02 -17.17 36.65
N TYR A 119 -31.29 -16.76 36.82
CA TYR A 119 -31.68 -15.90 37.94
C TYR A 119 -31.56 -16.64 39.28
N ARG A 120 -31.76 -17.96 39.30
CA ARG A 120 -31.53 -18.80 40.49
C ARG A 120 -30.05 -18.84 40.84
N ASP A 121 -29.19 -19.05 39.84
CA ASP A 121 -27.74 -19.13 40.00
C ASP A 121 -27.16 -17.78 40.45
N TYR A 122 -27.71 -16.66 39.96
CA TYR A 122 -27.38 -15.31 40.45
C TYR A 122 -27.75 -15.12 41.92
N ARG A 123 -28.98 -15.49 42.31
CA ARG A 123 -29.43 -15.40 43.72
C ARG A 123 -28.57 -16.30 44.63
N GLU A 124 -28.17 -17.46 44.15
CA GLU A 124 -27.31 -18.38 44.88
C GLU A 124 -25.90 -17.81 45.07
N ALA A 125 -25.29 -17.27 44.01
CA ALA A 125 -24.00 -16.59 44.08
C ALA A 125 -24.01 -15.40 45.05
N MET A 126 -25.07 -14.59 45.03
CA MET A 126 -25.26 -13.48 45.98
C MET A 126 -25.43 -13.97 47.42
N ARG A 127 -26.10 -15.11 47.67
CA ARG A 127 -26.19 -15.72 49.00
C ARG A 127 -24.85 -16.25 49.50
N GLN A 128 -24.06 -16.84 48.60
CA GLN A 128 -22.71 -17.36 48.90
C GLN A 128 -21.65 -16.25 48.99
N ARG A 129 -22.02 -14.99 48.73
CA ARG A 129 -21.11 -13.83 48.62
C ARG A 129 -20.03 -14.02 47.56
N ASP A 130 -20.33 -14.81 46.54
CA ASP A 130 -19.47 -15.01 45.38
C ASP A 130 -19.78 -13.94 44.33
N GLU A 131 -19.18 -12.76 44.51
CA GLU A 131 -19.42 -11.58 43.67
C GLU A 131 -18.95 -11.80 42.22
N GLU A 132 -17.93 -12.64 42.00
CA GLU A 132 -17.38 -12.94 40.68
C GLU A 132 -18.34 -13.82 39.86
N ARG A 133 -18.86 -14.89 40.50
CA ARG A 133 -19.90 -15.72 39.89
C ARG A 133 -21.18 -14.92 39.67
N ALA A 134 -21.56 -14.05 40.60
CA ALA A 134 -22.74 -13.19 40.46
C ALA A 134 -22.61 -12.23 39.27
N LEU A 135 -21.45 -11.59 39.09
CA LEU A 135 -21.18 -10.71 37.95
C LEU A 135 -21.21 -11.43 36.60
N THR A 136 -20.65 -12.64 36.55
CA THR A 136 -20.62 -13.47 35.33
C THR A 136 -22.04 -13.85 34.90
N VAL A 137 -22.85 -14.37 35.83
CA VAL A 137 -24.23 -14.75 35.57
C VAL A 137 -25.10 -13.53 35.22
N LEU A 138 -24.92 -12.42 35.91
CA LEU A 138 -25.66 -11.18 35.66
C LEU A 138 -25.33 -10.56 34.29
N ARG A 139 -24.08 -10.70 33.82
CA ARG A 139 -23.67 -10.31 32.46
C ARG A 139 -24.36 -11.15 31.40
N SER A 140 -24.44 -12.46 31.58
CA SER A 140 -25.16 -13.34 30.65
C SER A 140 -26.67 -13.02 30.64
N ILE A 141 -27.28 -12.74 31.81
CA ILE A 141 -28.68 -12.29 31.89
C ILE A 141 -28.91 -10.98 31.11
N ALA A 142 -28.06 -9.96 31.33
CA ALA A 142 -28.18 -8.66 30.65
C ALA A 142 -27.96 -8.74 29.13
N ARG A 143 -27.36 -9.83 28.63
CA ARG A 143 -27.15 -10.07 27.20
C ARG A 143 -28.33 -10.80 26.54
N ILE A 144 -28.93 -11.75 27.24
CA ILE A 144 -30.13 -12.47 26.77
C ILE A 144 -31.37 -11.55 26.85
N ASN A 145 -31.48 -10.77 27.94
CA ASN A 145 -32.52 -9.77 28.14
C ASN A 145 -31.90 -8.37 28.13
N PRO A 146 -31.56 -7.81 26.95
CA PRO A 146 -31.04 -6.46 26.88
C PRO A 146 -32.02 -5.46 27.48
N ASP A 147 -33.33 -5.61 27.29
CA ASP A 147 -34.30 -4.61 27.73
C ASP A 147 -34.65 -4.65 29.24
N ASP A 148 -34.04 -5.54 30.04
CA ASP A 148 -34.25 -5.58 31.49
C ASP A 148 -33.48 -4.44 32.21
N PRO A 149 -34.17 -3.41 32.73
CA PRO A 149 -33.51 -2.29 33.38
C PRO A 149 -32.88 -2.67 34.73
N THR A 150 -33.43 -3.68 35.42
CA THR A 150 -32.97 -4.10 36.74
C THR A 150 -31.66 -4.88 36.65
N ALA A 151 -31.56 -5.82 35.71
CA ALA A 151 -30.31 -6.54 35.46
C ALA A 151 -29.17 -5.59 35.05
N ARG A 152 -29.46 -4.58 34.21
CA ARG A 152 -28.48 -3.55 33.81
C ARG A 152 -28.01 -2.70 34.99
N SER A 153 -28.93 -2.17 35.80
CA SER A 153 -28.56 -1.33 36.95
C SER A 153 -27.76 -2.10 38.00
N GLU A 154 -28.15 -3.36 38.26
CA GLU A 154 -27.42 -4.22 39.20
C GLU A 154 -26.03 -4.60 38.66
N LEU A 155 -25.90 -4.82 37.35
CA LEU A 155 -24.60 -5.10 36.72
C LEU A 155 -23.66 -3.91 36.86
N THR A 156 -24.12 -2.69 36.58
CA THR A 156 -23.30 -1.47 36.73
C THR A 156 -22.91 -1.22 38.18
N ARG A 157 -23.83 -1.47 39.12
CA ARG A 157 -23.59 -1.30 40.56
C ARG A 157 -22.54 -2.29 41.08
N LEU A 158 -22.72 -3.58 40.79
CA LEU A 158 -21.78 -4.63 41.22
C LEU A 158 -20.43 -4.52 40.51
N SER A 159 -20.40 -4.15 39.23
CA SER A 159 -19.13 -4.00 38.50
C SER A 159 -18.31 -2.84 39.04
N SER A 160 -18.95 -1.69 39.32
CA SER A 160 -18.29 -0.52 39.91
C SER A 160 -17.72 -0.82 41.31
N LYS A 161 -18.45 -1.61 42.10
CA LYS A 161 -17.97 -2.08 43.42
C LYS A 161 -16.76 -2.99 43.26
N PHE A 162 -16.86 -4.01 42.40
CA PHE A 162 -15.79 -4.97 42.14
C PHE A 162 -14.51 -4.29 41.62
N LEU A 163 -14.61 -3.34 40.69
CA LEU A 163 -13.47 -2.61 40.14
C LEU A 163 -12.73 -1.80 41.22
N ARG A 164 -13.48 -1.11 42.10
CA ARG A 164 -12.89 -0.31 43.18
C ARG A 164 -12.13 -1.16 44.19
N GLU A 165 -12.71 -2.28 44.61
CA GLU A 165 -12.08 -3.20 45.56
C GLU A 165 -10.91 -3.97 44.95
N SER A 166 -11.03 -4.37 43.69
CA SER A 166 -9.99 -5.12 42.98
C SER A 166 -8.77 -4.25 42.66
N LEU A 167 -8.95 -2.95 42.37
CA LEU A 167 -7.83 -2.04 42.11
C LEU A 167 -6.84 -1.96 43.28
N GLY A 168 -7.34 -1.87 44.51
CA GLY A 168 -6.50 -1.88 45.71
C GLY A 168 -5.75 -3.21 45.90
N LYS A 169 -6.40 -4.33 45.59
CA LYS A 169 -5.81 -5.68 45.67
C LYS A 169 -4.75 -5.90 44.59
N VAL A 170 -4.94 -5.40 43.37
CA VAL A 170 -3.96 -5.50 42.27
C VAL A 170 -2.62 -4.89 42.67
N LEU A 171 -2.64 -3.67 43.24
CA LEU A 171 -1.41 -3.01 43.68
C LEU A 171 -0.72 -3.78 44.82
N GLN A 172 -1.48 -4.26 45.80
CA GLN A 172 -0.96 -5.11 46.88
C GLN A 172 -0.31 -6.39 46.35
N LEU A 173 -0.91 -7.05 45.35
CA LEU A 173 -0.36 -8.27 44.75
C LEU A 173 0.96 -7.99 44.01
N PHE A 174 1.08 -6.84 43.32
CA PHE A 174 2.36 -6.44 42.74
C PHE A 174 3.41 -6.14 43.81
N ASP A 175 3.05 -5.44 44.88
CA ASP A 175 3.97 -5.12 45.99
C ASP A 175 4.44 -6.38 46.75
N GLN A 176 3.61 -7.43 46.79
CA GLN A 176 3.94 -8.74 47.37
C GLN A 176 4.72 -9.67 46.41
N GLY A 177 5.07 -9.20 45.21
CA GLY A 177 5.76 -10.02 44.19
C GLY A 177 4.87 -11.08 43.52
N SER A 178 3.57 -11.07 43.77
CA SER A 178 2.58 -11.98 43.16
C SER A 178 2.03 -11.42 41.85
N ALA A 179 2.93 -11.02 40.94
CA ALA A 179 2.59 -10.41 39.66
C ALA A 179 1.64 -11.25 38.77
N PRO A 180 1.73 -12.60 38.70
CA PRO A 180 0.78 -13.41 37.93
C PRO A 180 -0.66 -13.27 38.45
N ALA A 181 -0.84 -13.33 39.77
CA ALA A 181 -2.15 -13.16 40.40
C ALA A 181 -2.70 -11.74 40.20
N ALA A 182 -1.82 -10.72 40.21
CA ALA A 182 -2.19 -9.34 39.91
C ALA A 182 -2.68 -9.19 38.46
N VAL A 183 -1.95 -9.75 37.48
CA VAL A 183 -2.34 -9.71 36.06
C VAL A 183 -3.64 -10.47 35.80
N ASP A 184 -3.85 -11.61 36.45
CA ASP A 184 -5.10 -12.35 36.36
C ASP A 184 -6.28 -11.53 36.92
N LEU A 185 -6.09 -10.83 38.04
CA LEU A 185 -7.10 -9.93 38.59
C LEU A 185 -7.37 -8.74 37.66
N MET A 186 -6.33 -8.16 37.04
CA MET A 186 -6.49 -7.09 36.05
C MET A 186 -7.25 -7.56 34.80
N ASN A 187 -6.95 -8.75 34.28
CA ASN A 187 -7.70 -9.36 33.17
C ASN A 187 -9.18 -9.51 33.54
N ARG A 188 -9.50 -9.87 34.79
CA ARG A 188 -10.88 -9.95 35.28
C ARG A 188 -11.52 -8.57 35.36
N MET A 189 -10.82 -7.55 35.85
CA MET A 189 -11.32 -6.17 35.89
C MET A 189 -11.67 -5.64 34.49
N GLU A 190 -10.85 -5.92 33.48
CA GLU A 190 -11.12 -5.52 32.08
C GLU A 190 -12.43 -6.07 31.54
N ARG A 191 -12.83 -7.28 31.97
CA ARG A 191 -14.08 -7.93 31.54
C ARG A 191 -15.34 -7.27 32.09
N PHE A 192 -15.23 -6.61 33.25
CA PHE A 192 -16.35 -5.98 33.94
C PHE A 192 -16.36 -4.45 33.82
N GLY A 193 -15.61 -3.90 32.86
CA GLY A 193 -15.70 -2.49 32.48
C GLY A 193 -14.57 -1.60 33.01
N ALA A 194 -13.32 -2.11 33.07
CA ALA A 194 -12.16 -1.30 33.42
C ALA A 194 -11.94 -0.05 32.52
N LEU A 195 -12.68 0.07 31.40
CA LEU A 195 -12.78 1.33 30.65
C LEU A 195 -13.21 2.51 31.53
N ALA A 196 -14.03 2.27 32.57
CA ALA A 196 -14.41 3.29 33.55
C ALA A 196 -13.24 3.76 34.46
N LEU A 197 -12.09 3.09 34.40
CA LEU A 197 -10.87 3.43 35.12
C LEU A 197 -9.83 4.12 34.22
N THR A 198 -10.21 4.57 33.02
CA THR A 198 -9.30 5.36 32.17
C THR A 198 -8.95 6.69 32.86
N ASN A 199 -7.66 7.03 32.88
CA ASN A 199 -7.08 8.19 33.60
C ASN A 199 -7.09 8.07 35.14
N GLU A 200 -7.36 6.89 35.70
CA GLU A 200 -7.18 6.64 37.14
C GLU A 200 -5.71 6.29 37.41
N PRO A 201 -4.95 7.09 38.18
CA PRO A 201 -3.50 6.95 38.31
C PRO A 201 -3.05 5.61 38.90
N ARG A 202 -3.88 5.02 39.78
CA ARG A 202 -3.64 3.68 40.35
C ARG A 202 -3.77 2.57 39.32
N TRP A 203 -4.68 2.73 38.37
CA TRP A 203 -4.86 1.79 37.27
C TRP A 203 -3.74 1.93 36.25
N ASP A 204 -3.30 3.17 35.97
CA ASP A 204 -2.15 3.43 35.10
C ASP A 204 -0.84 2.85 35.66
N ASP A 205 -0.58 2.97 36.97
CA ASP A 205 0.55 2.31 37.64
C ASP A 205 0.46 0.77 37.51
N ALA A 206 -0.72 0.20 37.78
CA ALA A 206 -0.94 -1.24 37.62
C ALA A 206 -0.72 -1.71 36.17
N LEU A 207 -1.13 -0.92 35.17
CA LEU A 207 -0.87 -1.18 33.75
C LEU A 207 0.62 -1.15 33.43
N ALA A 208 1.36 -0.17 33.93
CA ALA A 208 2.81 -0.09 33.74
C ALA A 208 3.53 -1.31 34.35
N ARG A 209 3.14 -1.73 35.56
CA ARG A 209 3.68 -2.93 36.23
C ARG A 209 3.32 -4.23 35.51
N ARG A 210 2.09 -4.35 35.00
CA ARG A 210 1.68 -5.47 34.13
C ARG A 210 2.51 -5.52 32.86
N LEU A 211 2.75 -4.38 32.20
CA LEU A 211 3.58 -4.31 30.99
C LEU A 211 5.03 -4.75 31.27
N ALA A 212 5.61 -4.31 32.40
CA ALA A 212 6.93 -4.76 32.83
C ALA A 212 6.96 -6.28 33.07
N HIS A 213 6.01 -6.82 33.84
CA HIS A 213 5.94 -8.27 34.09
C HIS A 213 5.74 -9.09 32.82
N LEU A 214 4.88 -8.63 31.89
CA LEU A 214 4.67 -9.31 30.61
C LEU A 214 5.91 -9.27 29.72
N ARG A 215 6.70 -8.17 29.77
CA ARG A 215 7.98 -8.06 29.07
C ARG A 215 9.02 -9.03 29.65
N ASP A 216 9.12 -9.13 30.98
CA ASP A 216 10.02 -10.08 31.64
C ASP A 216 9.65 -11.53 31.29
N LYS A 217 8.36 -11.87 31.36
CA LYS A 217 7.85 -13.18 30.96
C LYS A 217 8.08 -13.49 29.48
N ALA A 218 7.94 -12.50 28.60
CA ALA A 218 8.27 -12.65 27.19
C ALA A 218 9.77 -12.91 27.00
N HIS A 219 10.63 -12.25 27.77
CA HIS A 219 12.07 -12.49 27.77
C HIS A 219 12.41 -13.93 28.21
N GLU A 220 11.80 -14.43 29.29
CA GLU A 220 11.93 -15.82 29.74
C GLU A 220 11.48 -16.83 28.68
N GLN A 221 10.33 -16.57 28.03
CA GLN A 221 9.82 -17.42 26.95
C GLN A 221 10.76 -17.46 25.75
N ILE A 222 11.34 -16.32 25.37
CA ILE A 222 12.33 -16.27 24.27
C ILE A 222 13.59 -17.07 24.65
N GLN A 223 14.03 -16.99 25.92
CA GLN A 223 15.16 -17.80 26.40
C GLN A 223 14.88 -19.30 26.38
N ALA A 224 13.63 -19.73 26.55
CA ALA A 224 13.23 -21.13 26.44
C ALA A 224 13.05 -21.59 24.98
N LEU A 225 12.44 -20.75 24.14
CA LEU A 225 12.13 -21.07 22.73
C LEU A 225 13.38 -21.10 21.83
N LEU A 226 14.41 -20.31 22.14
CA LEU A 226 15.61 -20.26 21.32
C LEU A 226 16.38 -21.59 21.30
N PRO A 227 16.63 -22.27 22.45
CA PRO A 227 17.13 -23.64 22.47
C PRO A 227 16.27 -24.65 21.71
N GLU A 228 14.93 -24.55 21.80
CA GLU A 228 14.01 -25.42 21.06
C GLU A 228 14.13 -25.20 19.54
N ALA A 229 14.27 -23.95 19.11
CA ALA A 229 14.52 -23.60 17.71
C ALA A 229 15.86 -24.14 17.20
N ARG A 230 16.91 -24.07 18.03
CA ARG A 230 18.23 -24.68 17.73
C ARG A 230 18.11 -26.19 17.57
N ALA A 231 17.47 -26.87 18.52
CA ALA A 231 17.27 -28.32 18.46
C ALA A 231 16.46 -28.75 17.23
N ALA A 232 15.41 -27.99 16.88
CA ALA A 232 14.64 -28.21 15.66
C ALA A 232 15.48 -28.03 14.39
N ARG A 233 16.38 -27.04 14.35
CA ARG A 233 17.33 -26.83 13.25
C ARG A 233 18.29 -28.01 13.12
N GLU A 234 18.87 -28.47 14.23
CA GLU A 234 19.80 -29.61 14.25
C GLU A 234 19.10 -30.91 13.81
N ALA A 235 17.83 -31.08 14.15
CA ALA A 235 17.01 -32.22 13.72
C ALA A 235 16.49 -32.12 12.27
N GLY A 236 16.74 -31.00 11.57
CA GLY A 236 16.25 -30.76 10.21
C GLY A 236 14.74 -30.47 10.11
N HIS A 237 14.06 -30.25 11.25
CA HIS A 237 12.64 -29.93 11.29
C HIS A 237 12.44 -28.41 11.14
N TRP A 238 12.48 -27.94 9.89
CA TRP A 238 12.39 -26.51 9.58
C TRP A 238 11.02 -25.90 9.95
N GLU A 239 9.93 -26.66 9.90
CA GLU A 239 8.59 -26.19 10.24
C GLU A 239 8.46 -25.84 11.73
N THR A 240 8.97 -26.71 12.60
CA THR A 240 8.99 -26.46 14.05
C THR A 240 9.94 -25.31 14.39
N CYS A 241 11.11 -25.24 13.73
CA CYS A 241 12.04 -24.13 13.90
C CYS A 241 11.39 -22.80 13.51
N ALA A 242 10.74 -22.72 12.34
CA ALA A 242 9.99 -21.56 11.88
C ALA A 242 8.88 -21.14 12.86
N ALA A 243 8.16 -22.11 13.43
CA ALA A 243 7.13 -21.83 14.43
C ALA A 243 7.70 -21.20 15.71
N HIS A 244 8.82 -21.73 16.23
CA HIS A 244 9.49 -21.15 17.40
C HIS A 244 10.05 -19.74 17.10
N LEU A 245 10.66 -19.52 15.93
CA LEU A 245 11.18 -18.21 15.51
C LEU A 245 10.06 -17.18 15.30
N GLY A 246 8.98 -17.56 14.64
CA GLY A 246 7.79 -16.71 14.48
C GLY A 246 7.16 -16.35 15.83
N ARG A 247 7.21 -17.26 16.80
CA ARG A 247 6.81 -16.98 18.19
C ARG A 247 7.75 -16.01 18.88
N ILE A 248 9.07 -16.15 18.70
CA ILE A 248 10.08 -15.21 19.23
C ILE A 248 9.85 -13.80 18.68
N ARG A 249 9.69 -13.64 17.36
CA ARG A 249 9.40 -12.34 16.72
C ARG A 249 8.07 -11.74 17.17
N THR A 250 7.07 -12.59 17.40
CA THR A 250 5.79 -12.16 17.98
C THR A 250 5.99 -11.60 19.39
N LEU A 251 6.73 -12.29 20.25
CA LEU A 251 7.01 -11.85 21.61
C LEU A 251 7.86 -10.56 21.64
N GLU A 252 8.85 -10.46 20.75
CA GLU A 252 9.68 -9.25 20.56
C GLU A 252 8.80 -8.03 20.26
N ARG A 253 7.89 -8.16 19.29
CA ARG A 253 7.02 -7.08 18.83
C ARG A 253 5.91 -6.74 19.81
N ASP A 254 5.18 -7.74 20.33
CA ASP A 254 3.99 -7.54 21.16
C ASP A 254 4.33 -6.97 22.55
N HIS A 255 5.53 -7.26 23.05
CA HIS A 255 5.99 -6.84 24.37
C HIS A 255 7.15 -5.83 24.32
N GLN A 256 7.56 -5.42 23.12
CA GLN A 256 8.68 -4.49 22.88
C GLN A 256 9.95 -4.95 23.62
N VAL A 257 10.31 -6.22 23.44
CA VAL A 257 11.50 -6.82 24.05
C VAL A 257 12.71 -6.49 23.17
N THR A 258 13.78 -5.97 23.77
CA THR A 258 15.04 -5.77 23.05
C THR A 258 15.91 -7.02 23.20
N LEU A 259 16.24 -7.69 22.10
CA LEU A 259 17.12 -8.85 22.10
C LEU A 259 18.60 -8.43 22.14
N ALA A 260 19.43 -9.23 22.81
CA ALA A 260 20.88 -9.04 22.77
C ALA A 260 21.42 -9.32 21.35
N ALA A 261 22.47 -8.61 20.93
CA ALA A 261 23.01 -8.71 19.57
C ALA A 261 23.32 -10.16 19.14
N GLY A 262 23.94 -10.97 20.01
CA GLY A 262 24.23 -12.37 19.71
C GLY A 262 22.99 -13.25 19.54
N THR A 263 21.93 -13.00 20.31
CA THR A 263 20.64 -13.69 20.15
C THR A 263 19.96 -13.29 18.84
N LEU A 264 20.07 -12.02 18.46
CA LEU A 264 19.49 -11.49 17.22
C LEU A 264 20.17 -12.07 15.98
N GLU A 265 21.51 -12.17 15.99
CA GLU A 265 22.28 -12.82 14.91
C GLU A 265 21.90 -14.30 14.74
N GLU A 266 21.72 -15.01 15.85
CA GLU A 266 21.34 -16.42 15.81
C GLU A 266 19.91 -16.65 15.31
N VAL A 267 18.95 -15.84 15.79
CA VAL A 267 17.58 -15.84 15.29
C VAL A 267 17.59 -15.56 13.78
N ALA A 268 18.32 -14.55 13.32
CA ALA A 268 18.44 -14.23 11.88
C ALA A 268 19.05 -15.39 11.06
N SER A 269 20.05 -16.09 11.61
CA SER A 269 20.65 -17.29 10.97
C SER A 269 19.64 -18.43 10.84
N HIS A 270 18.86 -18.69 11.90
CA HIS A 270 17.83 -19.74 11.88
C HIS A 270 16.66 -19.35 10.97
N GLU A 271 16.29 -18.08 10.91
CA GLU A 271 15.27 -17.53 10.00
C GLU A 271 15.69 -17.68 8.55
N SER A 272 16.93 -17.35 8.20
CA SER A 272 17.44 -17.55 6.83
C SER A 272 17.35 -19.02 6.41
N TRP A 273 17.79 -19.94 7.29
CA TRP A 273 17.75 -21.37 7.02
C TRP A 273 16.31 -21.90 6.89
N ALA A 274 15.44 -21.58 7.83
CA ALA A 274 14.05 -22.03 7.80
C ALA A 274 13.28 -21.38 6.64
N GLY A 275 13.60 -20.13 6.28
CA GLY A 275 13.02 -19.41 5.15
C GLY A 275 13.39 -20.01 3.80
N GLU A 276 14.64 -20.43 3.60
CA GLU A 276 15.07 -21.12 2.38
C GLU A 276 14.35 -22.47 2.20
N LEU A 277 14.20 -23.24 3.28
CA LEU A 277 13.46 -24.51 3.26
C LEU A 277 11.95 -24.32 3.13
N ALA A 278 11.41 -23.25 3.69
CA ALA A 278 10.01 -22.87 3.49
C ALA A 278 9.75 -22.50 2.02
N ALA A 279 10.62 -21.70 1.40
CA ALA A 279 10.48 -21.30 0.01
C ALA A 279 10.55 -22.48 -0.95
N SER A 280 11.41 -23.46 -0.67
CA SER A 280 11.48 -24.69 -1.47
C SER A 280 10.22 -25.56 -1.29
N ALA A 281 9.72 -25.71 -0.06
CA ALA A 281 8.48 -26.43 0.21
C ALA A 281 7.24 -25.75 -0.40
N GLU A 282 7.19 -24.41 -0.42
CA GLU A 282 6.12 -23.64 -1.07
C GLU A 282 6.18 -23.74 -2.60
N ALA A 283 7.38 -23.73 -3.18
CA ALA A 283 7.58 -24.01 -4.60
C ALA A 283 7.12 -25.42 -4.97
N GLU A 284 7.38 -26.42 -4.12
CA GLU A 284 6.86 -27.77 -4.31
C GLU A 284 5.34 -27.87 -4.16
N ALA A 285 4.76 -27.24 -3.14
CA ALA A 285 3.32 -27.25 -2.90
C ALA A 285 2.54 -26.55 -4.01
N SER A 286 3.01 -25.39 -4.48
CA SER A 286 2.43 -24.67 -5.62
C SER A 286 2.55 -25.48 -6.92
N GLN A 287 3.67 -26.18 -7.13
CA GLN A 287 3.82 -27.12 -8.24
C GLN A 287 2.82 -28.29 -8.13
N ARG A 288 2.63 -28.88 -6.94
CA ARG A 288 1.62 -29.95 -6.72
C ARG A 288 0.21 -29.46 -7.00
N ALA A 289 -0.16 -28.27 -6.52
CA ALA A 289 -1.47 -27.65 -6.78
C ALA A 289 -1.67 -27.33 -8.29
N ALA A 290 -0.61 -26.87 -8.97
CA ALA A 290 -0.64 -26.66 -10.42
C ALA A 290 -0.83 -28.00 -11.18
N LEU A 291 -0.22 -29.09 -10.72
CA LEU A 291 -0.44 -30.42 -11.29
C LEU A 291 -1.87 -30.90 -11.05
N GLU A 292 -2.42 -30.72 -9.84
CA GLU A 292 -3.82 -31.09 -9.54
C GLU A 292 -4.86 -30.28 -10.33
N THR A 293 -4.60 -29.00 -10.57
CA THR A 293 -5.48 -28.18 -11.42
C THR A 293 -5.39 -28.62 -12.87
N LEU A 294 -4.19 -28.88 -13.39
CA LEU A 294 -4.01 -29.41 -14.75
C LEU A 294 -4.66 -30.78 -14.94
N THR A 295 -4.62 -31.68 -13.94
CA THR A 295 -5.31 -32.98 -14.03
C THR A 295 -6.83 -32.83 -14.01
N LYS A 296 -7.39 -31.97 -13.15
CA LYS A 296 -8.83 -31.66 -13.13
C LYS A 296 -9.29 -31.01 -14.44
N GLU A 297 -8.54 -30.04 -14.96
CA GLU A 297 -8.82 -29.42 -16.27
C GLU A 297 -8.77 -30.44 -17.41
N TRP A 298 -7.82 -31.38 -17.37
CA TRP A 298 -7.73 -32.46 -18.34
C TRP A 298 -8.96 -33.37 -18.29
N ASP A 299 -9.42 -33.76 -17.10
CA ASP A 299 -10.61 -34.60 -16.94
C ASP A 299 -11.85 -33.92 -17.52
N LEU A 300 -11.99 -32.60 -17.34
CA LEU A 300 -13.06 -31.80 -17.95
C LEU A 300 -12.93 -31.76 -19.49
N LEU A 301 -11.73 -31.53 -20.03
CA LEU A 301 -11.51 -31.52 -21.49
C LEU A 301 -11.75 -32.89 -22.12
N ARG A 302 -11.43 -33.96 -21.41
CA ARG A 302 -11.71 -35.34 -21.82
C ARG A 302 -13.22 -35.60 -21.86
N GLN A 303 -13.97 -35.10 -20.88
CA GLN A 303 -15.44 -35.16 -20.87
C GLN A 303 -16.07 -34.31 -21.99
N ASP A 304 -15.52 -33.12 -22.28
CA ASP A 304 -16.00 -32.27 -23.39
C ASP A 304 -15.75 -32.92 -24.76
N ALA A 305 -14.61 -33.60 -24.91
CA ALA A 305 -14.27 -34.33 -26.14
C ALA A 305 -15.18 -35.53 -26.39
N THR A 306 -15.63 -36.23 -25.34
CA THR A 306 -16.59 -37.35 -25.45
C THR A 306 -18.02 -36.86 -25.69
N ARG A 307 -18.41 -35.71 -25.10
CA ARG A 307 -19.72 -35.08 -25.30
C ARG A 307 -19.91 -34.38 -26.65
N GLY A 308 -18.85 -34.27 -27.46
CA GLY A 308 -18.95 -33.74 -28.83
C GLY A 308 -19.04 -32.22 -28.91
N ALA A 309 -18.32 -31.49 -28.05
CA ALA A 309 -18.20 -30.03 -28.12
C ALA A 309 -17.65 -29.54 -29.48
N SER A 310 -17.83 -28.25 -29.78
CA SER A 310 -17.43 -27.68 -31.07
C SER A 310 -15.92 -27.88 -31.35
N PRO A 311 -15.52 -28.45 -32.52
CA PRO A 311 -14.12 -28.83 -32.76
C PRO A 311 -13.13 -27.68 -32.68
N ALA A 312 -13.51 -26.46 -33.08
CA ALA A 312 -12.63 -25.29 -33.05
C ALA A 312 -12.33 -24.81 -31.62
N LEU A 313 -13.36 -24.78 -30.75
CA LEU A 313 -13.23 -24.34 -29.36
C LEU A 313 -12.54 -25.41 -28.50
N LEU A 314 -12.78 -26.69 -28.80
CA LEU A 314 -12.05 -27.79 -28.17
C LEU A 314 -10.57 -27.78 -28.55
N ILE A 315 -10.22 -27.51 -29.82
CA ILE A 315 -8.81 -27.37 -30.25
C ILE A 315 -8.14 -26.17 -29.57
N SER A 316 -8.81 -25.02 -29.41
CA SER A 316 -8.21 -23.87 -28.74
C SER A 316 -7.96 -24.12 -27.25
N ARG A 317 -8.94 -24.70 -26.53
CA ARG A 317 -8.78 -25.09 -25.12
C ARG A 317 -7.74 -26.18 -24.93
N LEU A 318 -7.70 -27.20 -25.80
CA LEU A 318 -6.65 -28.21 -25.80
C LEU A 318 -5.27 -27.62 -26.09
N ASN A 319 -5.15 -26.64 -26.98
CA ASN A 319 -3.87 -25.96 -27.21
C ASN A 319 -3.42 -25.18 -25.98
N ALA A 320 -4.31 -24.40 -25.36
CA ALA A 320 -3.99 -23.64 -24.15
C ALA A 320 -3.62 -24.57 -22.98
N TRP A 321 -4.31 -25.70 -22.81
CA TRP A 321 -3.98 -26.69 -21.80
C TRP A 321 -2.64 -27.39 -22.12
N ILE A 322 -2.39 -27.79 -23.38
CA ILE A 322 -1.11 -28.41 -23.79
C ILE A 322 0.07 -27.44 -23.60
N GLU A 323 -0.12 -26.15 -23.87
CA GLU A 323 0.90 -25.12 -23.66
C GLU A 323 1.29 -24.99 -22.18
N LYS A 324 0.30 -25.01 -21.28
CA LYS A 324 0.53 -25.03 -19.83
C LYS A 324 1.12 -26.35 -19.32
N ALA A 325 0.72 -27.48 -19.88
CA ALA A 325 1.12 -28.82 -19.45
C ALA A 325 2.47 -29.29 -20.04
N ALA A 326 2.88 -28.78 -21.21
CA ALA A 326 4.12 -29.15 -21.89
C ALA A 326 5.41 -28.99 -21.06
N PRO A 327 5.64 -27.89 -20.32
CA PRO A 327 6.84 -27.75 -19.48
C PRO A 327 6.85 -28.67 -18.26
N LEU A 328 5.71 -29.29 -17.91
CA LEU A 328 5.53 -30.17 -16.75
C LEU A 328 5.29 -31.63 -17.16
N SER A 329 5.62 -32.01 -18.40
CA SER A 329 5.28 -33.32 -18.97
C SER A 329 5.80 -34.50 -18.17
N ASP A 330 6.98 -34.35 -17.56
CA ASP A 330 7.70 -35.42 -16.89
C ASP A 330 7.12 -35.73 -15.49
N ARG A 331 6.24 -34.87 -14.99
CA ARG A 331 5.62 -34.96 -13.66
C ARG A 331 4.11 -35.22 -13.69
N LEU A 332 3.49 -35.13 -14.87
CA LEU A 332 2.10 -35.55 -15.07
C LEU A 332 2.03 -37.07 -15.18
N PRO A 333 0.87 -37.69 -14.89
CA PRO A 333 0.70 -39.13 -15.10
C PRO A 333 1.11 -39.53 -16.52
N GLU A 334 1.80 -40.66 -16.64
CA GLU A 334 2.42 -41.07 -17.90
C GLU A 334 1.41 -41.07 -19.06
N GLY A 335 1.81 -40.45 -20.17
CA GLY A 335 1.01 -40.45 -21.38
C GLY A 335 -0.11 -39.39 -21.43
N VAL A 336 -0.41 -38.64 -20.37
CA VAL A 336 -1.52 -37.66 -20.38
C VAL A 336 -1.34 -36.57 -21.45
N VAL A 337 -0.15 -35.99 -21.59
CA VAL A 337 0.14 -35.00 -22.65
C VAL A 337 0.07 -35.65 -24.05
N ARG A 338 0.45 -36.93 -24.16
CA ARG A 338 0.36 -37.70 -25.41
C ARG A 338 -1.10 -37.98 -25.76
N GLU A 339 -1.94 -38.32 -24.79
CA GLU A 339 -3.38 -38.46 -24.95
C GLU A 339 -4.04 -37.15 -25.35
N ALA A 340 -3.72 -36.03 -24.71
CA ALA A 340 -4.21 -34.70 -25.08
C ALA A 340 -3.83 -34.32 -26.52
N ARG A 341 -2.57 -34.56 -26.91
CA ARG A 341 -2.11 -34.39 -28.29
C ARG A 341 -2.86 -35.33 -29.25
N GLY A 342 -3.15 -36.56 -28.84
CA GLY A 342 -3.95 -37.54 -29.58
C GLY A 342 -5.40 -37.09 -29.78
N VAL A 343 -6.07 -36.61 -28.72
CA VAL A 343 -7.43 -36.03 -28.79
C VAL A 343 -7.45 -34.81 -29.70
N ARG A 344 -6.42 -33.95 -29.63
CA ARG A 344 -6.26 -32.82 -30.57
C ARG A 344 -6.06 -33.29 -32.01
N GLN A 345 -5.26 -34.33 -32.24
CA GLN A 345 -5.04 -34.91 -33.57
C GLN A 345 -6.31 -35.56 -34.13
N LEU A 346 -7.08 -36.26 -33.30
CA LEU A 346 -8.35 -36.86 -33.68
C LEU A 346 -9.41 -35.79 -34.00
N THR A 347 -9.48 -34.71 -33.21
CA THR A 347 -10.39 -33.58 -33.47
C THR A 347 -9.98 -32.78 -34.70
N ARG A 348 -8.68 -32.55 -34.92
CA ARG A 348 -8.14 -32.02 -36.20
C ARG A 348 -8.38 -32.98 -37.36
N GLY A 349 -8.28 -34.29 -37.15
CA GLY A 349 -8.53 -35.33 -38.14
C GLY A 349 -9.99 -35.37 -38.58
N ARG A 350 -10.94 -35.12 -37.67
CA ARG A 350 -12.36 -34.91 -38.01
C ARG A 350 -12.56 -33.64 -38.83
N LEU A 351 -11.81 -32.58 -38.54
CA LEU A 351 -11.80 -31.35 -39.32
C LEU A 351 -11.17 -31.55 -40.71
N SER A 352 -10.04 -32.27 -40.79
CA SER A 352 -9.28 -32.50 -42.01
C SER A 352 -9.92 -33.54 -42.91
N ARG A 353 -10.62 -34.56 -42.40
CA ARG A 353 -11.44 -35.48 -43.22
C ARG A 353 -12.54 -34.76 -44.00
N ARG A 354 -13.01 -33.61 -43.50
CA ARG A 354 -13.91 -32.72 -44.26
C ARG A 354 -13.19 -31.93 -45.37
N TYR A 355 -11.85 -31.79 -45.28
CA TYR A 355 -10.99 -31.11 -46.26
C TYR A 355 -10.21 -32.05 -47.19
N THR A 356 -9.91 -33.30 -46.81
CA THR A 356 -9.11 -34.26 -47.60
C THR A 356 -9.91 -35.01 -48.66
N ILE A 357 -11.24 -34.95 -48.65
CA ILE A 357 -12.06 -35.37 -49.80
C ILE A 357 -11.79 -34.45 -51.02
N LEU A 358 -11.11 -33.31 -50.82
CA LEU A 358 -10.81 -32.34 -51.87
C LEU A 358 -9.41 -32.51 -52.52
N THR A 359 -8.52 -33.38 -52.04
CA THR A 359 -7.09 -33.37 -52.48
C THR A 359 -6.46 -34.73 -52.85
N THR A 360 -7.19 -35.85 -52.84
CA THR A 360 -6.63 -37.20 -53.10
C THR A 360 -6.63 -37.63 -54.58
N SER A 361 -6.24 -36.76 -55.51
CA SER A 361 -6.16 -37.11 -56.95
C SER A 361 -4.73 -37.29 -57.49
N TRP A 362 -3.67 -36.96 -56.75
CA TRP A 362 -2.31 -36.83 -57.33
C TRP A 362 -1.28 -37.89 -56.93
N VAL A 363 -1.57 -38.76 -55.96
CA VAL A 363 -0.52 -39.61 -55.34
C VAL A 363 -0.46 -41.05 -55.91
N ALA A 364 -1.44 -41.48 -56.71
CA ALA A 364 -1.50 -42.85 -57.21
C ALA A 364 -0.51 -43.17 -58.36
N GLY A 365 0.05 -42.16 -59.04
CA GLY A 365 0.92 -42.37 -60.22
C GLY A 365 2.36 -42.77 -59.92
N LEU A 366 2.89 -42.43 -58.75
CA LEU A 366 4.34 -42.53 -58.50
C LEU A 366 4.80 -43.92 -58.00
N LEU A 367 3.87 -44.77 -57.56
CA LEU A 367 4.17 -46.04 -56.90
C LEU A 367 4.33 -47.24 -57.85
N CYS A 368 3.99 -47.12 -59.14
CA CYS A 368 4.10 -48.23 -60.10
C CYS A 368 5.50 -48.39 -60.75
N LEU A 369 6.37 -47.38 -60.65
CA LEU A 369 7.68 -47.37 -61.34
C LEU A 369 8.82 -48.04 -60.55
N LEU A 370 8.69 -48.18 -59.23
CA LEU A 370 9.79 -48.60 -58.37
C LEU A 370 9.83 -50.12 -58.09
N LEU A 371 8.79 -50.87 -58.46
CA LEU A 371 8.68 -52.30 -58.10
C LEU A 371 9.32 -53.25 -59.15
N GLY A 372 9.57 -52.78 -60.38
CA GLY A 372 10.08 -53.62 -61.48
C GLY A 372 11.60 -53.80 -61.53
N ALA A 373 12.37 -52.95 -60.86
CA ALA A 373 13.83 -52.91 -61.00
C ALA A 373 14.59 -53.88 -60.07
N TYR A 374 13.93 -54.45 -59.05
CA TYR A 374 14.63 -55.10 -57.95
C TYR A 374 14.84 -56.62 -58.11
N LEU A 375 14.05 -57.30 -58.95
CA LEU A 375 13.97 -58.78 -58.92
C LEU A 375 14.85 -59.52 -59.95
N TRP A 376 15.56 -58.81 -60.84
CA TRP A 376 16.27 -59.45 -61.96
C TRP A 376 17.77 -59.75 -61.68
N HIS A 377 18.40 -59.09 -60.71
CA HIS A 377 19.88 -58.95 -60.72
C HIS A 377 20.70 -59.96 -59.89
N ALA A 378 20.10 -60.97 -59.25
CA ALA A 378 20.81 -61.69 -58.17
C ALA A 378 21.22 -63.15 -58.43
N GLN A 379 21.09 -63.70 -59.65
CA GLN A 379 21.58 -65.07 -59.93
C GLN A 379 22.26 -65.21 -61.30
N GLN A 380 23.61 -65.22 -61.31
CA GLN A 380 24.38 -66.36 -61.84
C GLN A 380 25.89 -66.17 -61.65
N GLY A 381 26.50 -67.11 -60.93
CA GLY A 381 27.92 -67.20 -60.62
C GLY A 381 28.75 -67.80 -61.75
N LYS A 382 29.53 -66.94 -62.42
CA LYS A 382 30.64 -67.30 -63.32
C LYS A 382 31.93 -66.50 -63.00
N ALA A 383 32.14 -66.16 -61.72
CA ALA A 383 33.05 -65.07 -61.29
C ALA A 383 34.27 -65.50 -60.46
N GLN A 384 34.78 -66.73 -60.61
CA GLN A 384 35.93 -67.18 -59.81
C GLN A 384 37.27 -67.18 -60.56
N GLU A 385 37.33 -67.45 -61.86
CA GLU A 385 38.62 -67.49 -62.59
C GLU A 385 39.11 -66.11 -63.10
N ALA A 386 38.25 -65.09 -63.14
CA ALA A 386 38.66 -63.73 -63.51
C ALA A 386 39.38 -62.99 -62.35
N ASN A 387 39.08 -63.34 -61.09
CA ASN A 387 39.50 -62.58 -59.92
C ASN A 387 41.02 -62.58 -59.69
N GLU A 388 41.73 -63.66 -60.00
CA GLU A 388 43.16 -63.79 -59.68
C GLU A 388 44.08 -62.91 -60.55
N ARG A 389 43.66 -62.49 -61.76
CA ARG A 389 44.45 -61.57 -62.59
C ARG A 389 44.10 -60.09 -62.38
N PHE A 390 42.91 -59.80 -61.87
CA PHE A 390 42.54 -58.43 -61.48
C PHE A 390 43.21 -58.00 -60.16
N THR A 391 43.52 -58.93 -59.24
CA THR A 391 44.21 -58.61 -57.98
C THR A 391 45.63 -58.04 -58.20
N GLU A 392 46.37 -58.50 -59.21
CA GLU A 392 47.70 -57.94 -59.54
C GLU A 392 47.63 -56.52 -60.12
N ILE A 393 46.61 -56.22 -60.94
CA ILE A 393 46.38 -54.87 -61.46
C ILE A 393 45.88 -53.95 -60.34
N GLN A 394 45.09 -54.50 -59.43
CA GLN A 394 44.59 -53.81 -58.25
C GLN A 394 45.71 -53.44 -57.27
N ALA A 395 46.73 -54.29 -57.07
CA ALA A 395 47.91 -53.97 -56.26
C ALA A 395 48.72 -52.76 -56.80
N LEU A 396 48.79 -52.58 -58.12
CA LEU A 396 49.41 -51.39 -58.75
C LEU A 396 48.52 -50.15 -58.68
N ALA A 397 47.20 -50.32 -58.67
CA ALA A 397 46.26 -49.23 -58.40
C ALA A 397 46.32 -48.79 -56.94
N GLU A 398 46.61 -49.70 -56.01
CA GLU A 398 46.82 -49.42 -54.58
C GLU A 398 48.13 -48.66 -54.32
N SER A 399 49.19 -48.91 -55.10
CA SER A 399 50.45 -48.16 -55.02
C SER A 399 50.41 -46.77 -55.68
N TRP A 400 49.28 -46.36 -56.27
CA TRP A 400 49.08 -45.11 -57.01
C TRP A 400 49.96 -44.96 -58.27
N GLU A 401 50.38 -46.07 -58.85
CA GLU A 401 51.19 -46.10 -60.07
C GLU A 401 50.29 -46.21 -61.33
N HIS A 402 49.47 -45.18 -61.55
CA HIS A 402 48.43 -45.15 -62.59
C HIS A 402 48.97 -45.37 -64.03
N ALA A 403 50.21 -44.97 -64.32
CA ALA A 403 50.85 -45.26 -65.61
C ALA A 403 51.10 -46.77 -65.83
N GLY A 404 51.44 -47.51 -64.77
CA GLY A 404 51.63 -48.96 -64.78
C GLY A 404 50.30 -49.72 -64.91
N VAL A 405 49.24 -49.22 -64.26
CA VAL A 405 47.87 -49.77 -64.36
C VAL A 405 47.33 -49.66 -65.79
N HIS A 406 47.44 -48.48 -66.43
CA HIS A 406 47.01 -48.31 -67.82
C HIS A 406 47.79 -49.20 -68.80
N ALA A 407 49.10 -49.37 -68.58
CA ALA A 407 49.93 -50.23 -69.41
C ALA A 407 49.56 -51.73 -69.29
N LYS A 408 49.27 -52.22 -68.07
CA LYS A 408 48.84 -53.62 -67.86
C LYS A 408 47.41 -53.89 -68.33
N LEU A 409 46.49 -52.94 -68.13
CA LEU A 409 45.12 -53.03 -68.67
C LEU A 409 45.12 -53.05 -70.21
N ALA A 410 45.97 -52.26 -70.87
CA ALA A 410 46.11 -52.30 -72.32
C ALA A 410 46.59 -53.67 -72.83
N LYS A 411 47.57 -54.30 -72.16
CA LYS A 411 48.05 -55.65 -72.49
C LYS A 411 46.98 -56.73 -72.30
N LEU A 412 46.19 -56.65 -71.23
CA LEU A 412 45.13 -57.64 -70.93
C LEU A 412 44.02 -57.63 -72.00
N LYS A 413 43.74 -56.44 -72.57
CA LYS A 413 42.81 -56.25 -73.70
C LYS A 413 43.33 -56.85 -75.01
N GLU A 414 44.64 -56.88 -75.23
CA GLU A 414 45.27 -57.46 -76.41
C GLU A 414 45.37 -58.99 -76.34
N GLU A 415 45.70 -59.55 -75.17
CA GLU A 415 45.97 -60.99 -75.01
C GLU A 415 44.70 -61.85 -74.86
N HIS A 416 43.60 -61.30 -74.33
CA HIS A 416 42.36 -62.03 -74.06
C HIS A 416 41.09 -61.24 -74.42
N PRO A 417 40.73 -61.13 -75.71
CA PRO A 417 39.57 -60.36 -76.17
C PRO A 417 38.22 -60.89 -75.67
N GLU A 418 38.17 -62.16 -75.26
CA GLU A 418 36.96 -62.87 -74.80
C GLU A 418 36.48 -62.38 -73.41
N PHE A 419 37.38 -61.82 -72.58
CA PHE A 419 37.03 -61.22 -71.28
C PHE A 419 36.29 -59.87 -71.40
N VAL A 420 36.42 -59.18 -72.53
CA VAL A 420 35.77 -57.89 -72.79
C VAL A 420 34.33 -58.06 -73.29
N ALA A 421 33.93 -59.26 -73.69
CA ALA A 421 32.60 -59.57 -74.22
C ALA A 421 31.58 -60.00 -73.13
N GLY A 422 32.03 -60.32 -71.91
CA GLY A 422 31.15 -60.65 -70.78
C GLY A 422 30.87 -59.44 -69.88
N ASP A 423 29.59 -59.12 -69.68
CA ASP A 423 29.15 -57.87 -69.01
C ASP A 423 29.77 -57.63 -67.63
N ALA A 424 29.96 -58.66 -66.80
CA ALA A 424 30.49 -58.53 -65.43
C ALA A 424 32.03 -58.32 -65.34
N ILE A 425 32.80 -58.81 -66.32
CA ILE A 425 34.28 -58.70 -66.34
C ILE A 425 34.73 -57.42 -67.07
N LYS A 426 33.93 -56.97 -68.03
CA LYS A 426 34.08 -55.65 -68.64
C LYS A 426 33.86 -54.53 -67.60
N GLU A 427 32.90 -54.71 -66.69
CA GLU A 427 32.68 -53.77 -65.58
C GLU A 427 33.92 -53.61 -64.68
N THR A 428 34.62 -54.69 -64.32
CA THR A 428 35.82 -54.60 -63.46
C THR A 428 37.02 -53.99 -64.20
N PHE A 429 37.19 -54.30 -65.49
CA PHE A 429 38.18 -53.67 -66.35
C PHE A 429 37.96 -52.16 -66.49
N GLU A 430 36.73 -51.75 -66.80
CA GLU A 430 36.34 -50.35 -66.88
C GLU A 430 36.40 -49.66 -65.51
N ALA A 431 36.09 -50.36 -64.41
CA ALA A 431 36.20 -49.83 -63.06
C ALA A 431 37.65 -49.50 -62.68
N LEU A 432 38.61 -50.41 -62.95
CA LEU A 432 40.04 -50.17 -62.69
C LEU A 432 40.61 -49.08 -63.62
N GLN A 433 40.15 -49.01 -64.87
CA GLN A 433 40.54 -47.93 -65.79
C GLN A 433 39.99 -46.57 -65.30
N ARG A 434 38.73 -46.52 -64.86
CA ARG A 434 38.12 -45.31 -64.25
C ARG A 434 38.84 -44.92 -62.95
N GLN A 435 39.24 -45.90 -62.14
CA GLN A 435 39.99 -45.66 -60.90
C GLN A 435 41.38 -45.06 -61.17
N ALA A 436 42.14 -45.60 -62.13
CA ALA A 436 43.45 -45.07 -62.51
C ALA A 436 43.34 -43.65 -63.11
N SER A 437 42.33 -43.38 -63.94
CA SER A 437 42.09 -42.02 -64.45
C SER A 437 41.66 -41.05 -63.34
N ALA A 438 40.84 -41.49 -62.39
CA ALA A 438 40.43 -40.68 -61.24
C ALA A 438 41.64 -40.35 -60.34
N GLN A 439 42.53 -41.32 -60.10
CA GLN A 439 43.77 -41.11 -59.35
C GLN A 439 44.68 -40.07 -60.05
N ALA A 440 44.87 -40.17 -61.37
CA ALA A 440 45.65 -39.21 -62.13
C ALA A 440 45.07 -37.78 -62.08
N GLU A 441 43.74 -37.64 -62.17
CA GLU A 441 43.09 -36.33 -62.01
C GLU A 441 43.26 -35.75 -60.60
N THR A 442 43.18 -36.58 -59.56
CA THR A 442 43.39 -36.12 -58.17
C THR A 442 44.83 -35.68 -57.91
N GLU A 443 45.83 -36.39 -58.45
CA GLU A 443 47.24 -36.00 -58.33
C GLU A 443 47.51 -34.66 -59.03
N LEU A 444 46.90 -34.43 -60.19
CA LEU A 444 47.05 -33.17 -60.94
C LEU A 444 46.39 -31.99 -60.21
N LYS A 445 45.20 -32.18 -59.63
CA LYS A 445 44.52 -31.18 -58.79
C LYS A 445 45.37 -30.79 -57.58
N LEU A 446 45.99 -31.77 -56.92
CA LEU A 446 46.83 -31.51 -55.76
C LEU A 446 48.14 -30.82 -56.12
N LYS A 447 48.73 -31.15 -57.27
CA LYS A 447 49.91 -30.43 -57.77
C LYS A 447 49.62 -28.96 -58.01
N ALA A 448 48.44 -28.61 -58.53
CA ALA A 448 48.02 -27.22 -58.70
C ALA A 448 47.86 -26.48 -57.35
N GLU A 449 47.27 -27.14 -56.34
CA GLU A 449 47.16 -26.57 -54.98
C GLU A 449 48.52 -26.45 -54.27
N ALA A 450 49.45 -27.38 -54.49
CA ALA A 450 50.81 -27.30 -53.96
C ALA A 450 51.54 -26.04 -54.44
N ILE A 451 51.43 -25.74 -55.75
CA ILE A 451 52.00 -24.53 -56.37
C ILE A 451 51.36 -23.27 -55.79
N TYR A 452 50.03 -23.26 -55.63
CA TYR A 452 49.31 -22.13 -55.03
C TYR A 452 49.78 -21.84 -53.60
N LEU A 453 49.90 -22.88 -52.76
CA LEU A 453 50.34 -22.74 -51.36
C LEU A 453 51.81 -22.30 -51.25
N GLU A 454 52.69 -22.82 -52.11
CA GLU A 454 54.10 -22.41 -52.15
C GLU A 454 54.24 -20.94 -52.57
N GLN A 455 53.45 -20.50 -53.55
CA GLN A 455 53.45 -19.11 -54.00
C GLN A 455 52.95 -18.16 -52.89
N ARG A 456 51.86 -18.50 -52.20
CA ARG A 456 51.35 -17.70 -51.08
C ARG A 456 52.31 -17.65 -49.89
N ARG A 457 53.04 -18.74 -49.62
CA ARG A 457 54.10 -18.75 -48.61
C ARG A 457 55.20 -17.74 -48.93
N LYS A 458 55.60 -17.61 -50.20
CA LYS A 458 56.62 -16.65 -50.67
C LYS A 458 56.13 -15.20 -50.62
N GLU A 459 54.85 -14.96 -50.90
CA GLU A 459 54.23 -13.62 -50.85
C GLU A 459 53.97 -13.12 -49.41
N GLY A 460 53.90 -14.02 -48.42
CA GLY A 460 53.64 -13.70 -47.02
C GLY A 460 52.15 -13.82 -46.64
N ILE A 461 51.88 -14.43 -45.48
CA ILE A 461 50.53 -14.63 -44.95
C ILE A 461 50.16 -13.47 -44.02
N ASN A 462 49.02 -12.83 -44.26
CA ASN A 462 48.49 -11.70 -43.50
C ASN A 462 46.98 -11.90 -43.23
N LEU A 463 46.35 -11.01 -42.46
CA LEU A 463 44.93 -11.15 -42.08
C LEU A 463 43.95 -11.18 -43.26
N SER A 464 44.29 -10.60 -44.42
CA SER A 464 43.39 -10.58 -45.59
C SER A 464 43.44 -11.88 -46.41
N ASN A 465 44.56 -12.61 -46.38
CA ASN A 465 44.70 -13.91 -47.07
C ASN A 465 44.70 -15.12 -46.11
N PHE A 466 44.64 -14.89 -44.80
CA PHE A 466 44.73 -15.90 -43.74
C PHE A 466 43.67 -17.03 -43.85
N ALA A 467 42.38 -16.68 -43.91
CA ALA A 467 41.29 -17.65 -43.96
C ALA A 467 41.36 -18.61 -45.18
N PRO A 468 41.46 -18.11 -46.43
CA PRO A 468 41.51 -18.99 -47.60
C PRO A 468 42.78 -19.85 -47.65
N VAL A 469 43.93 -19.32 -47.18
CA VAL A 469 45.19 -20.08 -47.14
C VAL A 469 45.13 -21.19 -46.07
N THR A 470 44.59 -20.90 -44.88
CA THR A 470 44.47 -21.88 -43.80
C THR A 470 43.55 -23.04 -44.17
N GLN A 471 42.41 -22.77 -44.82
CA GLN A 471 41.47 -23.80 -45.25
C GLN A 471 42.09 -24.70 -46.33
N ARG A 472 42.71 -24.10 -47.36
CA ARG A 472 43.34 -24.85 -48.46
C ARG A 472 44.56 -25.64 -47.99
N ALA A 473 45.38 -25.08 -47.10
CA ALA A 473 46.53 -25.78 -46.51
C ALA A 473 46.09 -27.01 -45.70
N LYS A 474 45.05 -26.90 -44.88
CA LYS A 474 44.49 -28.05 -44.13
C LYS A 474 43.91 -29.11 -45.06
N ALA A 475 43.15 -28.70 -46.08
CA ALA A 475 42.60 -29.61 -47.08
C ALA A 475 43.69 -30.34 -47.86
N TYR A 476 44.76 -29.63 -48.24
CA TYR A 476 45.92 -30.20 -48.92
C TYR A 476 46.67 -31.21 -48.05
N VAL A 477 46.97 -30.89 -46.79
CA VAL A 477 47.64 -31.81 -45.85
C VAL A 477 46.79 -33.07 -45.62
N ASN A 478 45.47 -32.93 -45.46
CA ASN A 478 44.57 -34.07 -45.29
C ASN A 478 44.49 -34.93 -46.56
N ALA A 479 44.46 -34.32 -47.74
CA ALA A 479 44.46 -35.05 -49.01
C ALA A 479 45.78 -35.78 -49.25
N LEU A 480 46.91 -35.17 -48.85
CA LEU A 480 48.25 -35.77 -48.97
C LEU A 480 48.39 -37.02 -48.08
N ALA A 481 47.66 -37.11 -46.97
CA ALA A 481 47.60 -38.29 -46.11
C ALA A 481 46.78 -39.47 -46.68
N GLN A 482 45.96 -39.24 -47.71
CA GLN A 482 45.07 -40.26 -48.31
C GLN A 482 45.63 -40.88 -49.60
N ILE A 483 46.84 -40.49 -50.01
CA ILE A 483 47.44 -40.86 -51.30
C ILE A 483 48.62 -41.81 -51.08
N GLY A 484 48.86 -42.69 -52.05
CA GLY A 484 49.95 -43.67 -52.00
C GLY A 484 51.37 -43.04 -51.96
N PRO A 485 52.38 -43.85 -51.57
CA PRO A 485 53.77 -43.40 -51.35
C PRO A 485 54.44 -42.85 -52.62
N ALA A 486 54.07 -43.32 -53.81
CA ALA A 486 54.63 -42.85 -55.07
C ALA A 486 54.18 -41.43 -55.44
N ALA A 487 52.90 -41.12 -55.25
CA ALA A 487 52.35 -39.80 -55.57
C ALA A 487 52.69 -38.75 -54.49
N THR A 488 52.81 -39.15 -53.21
CA THR A 488 53.30 -38.26 -52.15
C THR A 488 54.74 -37.81 -52.38
N ALA A 489 55.64 -38.69 -52.82
CA ALA A 489 57.02 -38.32 -53.17
C ALA A 489 57.08 -37.29 -54.32
N ARG A 490 56.21 -37.41 -55.33
CA ARG A 490 56.12 -36.45 -56.45
C ARG A 490 55.56 -35.09 -56.03
N LEU A 491 54.59 -35.06 -55.11
CA LEU A 491 54.02 -33.81 -54.59
C LEU A 491 54.96 -33.10 -53.59
N GLN A 492 55.73 -33.85 -52.80
CA GLN A 492 56.76 -33.31 -51.89
C GLN A 492 57.90 -32.60 -52.63
N ALA A 493 58.17 -32.95 -53.90
CA ALA A 493 59.13 -32.23 -54.72
C ALA A 493 58.67 -30.80 -55.09
N VAL A 494 57.36 -30.53 -55.07
CA VAL A 494 56.77 -29.22 -55.40
C VAL A 494 56.57 -28.37 -54.14
N LEU A 495 56.05 -28.95 -53.07
CA LEU A 495 55.93 -28.29 -51.76
C LEU A 495 56.72 -29.11 -50.72
N PRO A 496 57.99 -28.73 -50.44
CA PRO A 496 58.89 -29.53 -49.61
C PRO A 496 58.43 -29.67 -48.16
N ASP A 497 57.79 -28.63 -47.62
CA ASP A 497 57.30 -28.59 -46.24
C ASP A 497 55.91 -27.92 -46.19
N PRO A 498 54.83 -28.71 -46.33
CA PRO A 498 53.45 -28.21 -46.19
C PRO A 498 53.10 -27.84 -44.75
N ALA A 499 53.80 -28.38 -43.74
CA ALA A 499 53.56 -28.06 -42.34
C ALA A 499 54.05 -26.65 -41.99
N ALA A 500 55.12 -26.17 -42.62
CA ALA A 500 55.60 -24.80 -42.43
C ALA A 500 54.57 -23.72 -42.81
N VAL A 501 53.71 -23.95 -43.81
CA VAL A 501 52.65 -23.00 -44.19
C VAL A 501 51.61 -22.87 -43.07
N LEU A 502 51.22 -24.00 -42.46
CA LEU A 502 50.34 -24.01 -41.31
C LEU A 502 50.99 -23.35 -40.09
N ALA A 503 52.30 -23.53 -39.87
CA ALA A 503 53.04 -22.85 -38.80
C ALA A 503 53.09 -21.32 -38.97
N THR A 504 53.18 -20.82 -40.22
CA THR A 504 53.09 -19.38 -40.46
C THR A 504 51.67 -18.84 -40.22
N CYS A 505 50.62 -19.61 -40.54
CA CYS A 505 49.24 -19.25 -40.18
C CYS A 505 49.05 -19.19 -38.65
N THR A 506 49.57 -20.16 -37.89
CA THR A 506 49.44 -20.14 -36.41
C THR A 506 50.12 -18.92 -35.80
N LYS A 507 51.30 -18.52 -36.30
CA LYS A 507 52.01 -17.32 -35.84
C LYS A 507 51.19 -16.03 -35.99
N VAL A 508 50.59 -15.80 -37.17
CA VAL A 508 49.73 -14.62 -37.43
C VAL A 508 48.52 -14.60 -36.48
N SER A 509 47.96 -15.77 -36.15
CA SER A 509 46.85 -15.88 -35.20
C SER A 509 47.26 -15.55 -33.76
N GLU A 510 48.48 -15.91 -33.34
CA GLU A 510 49.00 -15.63 -32.00
C GLU A 510 49.33 -14.15 -31.82
N GLU A 511 49.97 -13.52 -32.81
CA GLU A 511 50.25 -12.07 -32.80
C GLU A 511 48.95 -11.26 -32.68
N SER A 512 47.93 -11.62 -33.46
CA SER A 512 46.60 -10.99 -33.41
C SER A 512 45.91 -11.13 -32.05
N ARG A 513 46.08 -12.28 -31.37
CA ARG A 513 45.55 -12.52 -30.02
C ARG A 513 46.28 -11.70 -28.96
N ASN A 514 47.58 -11.49 -29.12
CA ASN A 514 48.37 -10.65 -28.21
C ASN A 514 47.96 -9.17 -28.30
N ASP A 515 47.72 -8.67 -29.52
CA ASP A 515 47.24 -7.30 -29.74
C ASP A 515 45.84 -7.08 -29.12
N LEU A 516 44.95 -8.06 -29.27
CA LEU A 516 43.64 -8.05 -28.61
C LEU A 516 43.76 -8.00 -27.08
N ALA A 517 44.67 -8.80 -26.50
CA ALA A 517 44.90 -8.80 -25.06
C ALA A 517 45.48 -7.47 -24.56
N ALA A 518 46.35 -6.82 -25.33
CA ALA A 518 46.92 -5.53 -25.00
C ALA A 518 45.86 -4.41 -24.95
N LEU A 519 44.98 -4.35 -25.96
CA LEU A 519 43.89 -3.36 -26.02
C LEU A 519 42.86 -3.57 -24.90
N ARG A 520 42.51 -4.82 -24.57
CA ARG A 520 41.64 -5.14 -23.42
C ARG A 520 42.23 -4.63 -22.11
N ARG A 521 43.54 -4.79 -21.88
CA ARG A 521 44.22 -4.23 -20.69
C ARG A 521 44.19 -2.70 -20.65
N GLN A 522 44.44 -2.03 -21.78
CA GLN A 522 44.37 -0.57 -21.85
C GLN A 522 42.97 -0.04 -21.51
N LEU A 523 41.93 -0.72 -22.01
CA LEU A 523 40.54 -0.38 -21.70
C LEU A 523 40.22 -0.54 -20.21
N ARG A 524 40.65 -1.64 -19.57
CA ARG A 524 40.48 -1.85 -18.12
C ARG A 524 41.17 -0.78 -17.29
N VAL A 525 42.42 -0.44 -17.64
CA VAL A 525 43.17 0.63 -16.96
C VAL A 525 42.46 1.98 -17.10
N ALA A 526 41.93 2.31 -18.28
CA ALA A 526 41.22 3.57 -18.51
C ALA A 526 39.86 3.64 -17.79
N LEU A 527 39.19 2.50 -17.60
CA LEU A 527 37.94 2.36 -16.86
C LEU A 527 38.12 2.32 -15.34
N GLY A 528 39.36 2.15 -14.85
CA GLY A 528 39.71 2.12 -13.43
C GLY A 528 39.19 0.87 -12.73
N GLU A 529 40.04 -0.17 -12.63
CA GLU A 529 39.83 -1.32 -11.75
C GLU A 529 40.32 -1.05 -10.32
N GLU A 530 41.18 -0.04 -10.10
CA GLU A 530 41.68 0.38 -8.79
C GLU A 530 41.57 1.91 -8.62
N GLU A 531 40.72 2.35 -7.67
CA GLU A 531 40.63 3.65 -6.98
C GLU A 531 40.76 4.99 -7.75
N THR A 532 40.82 5.00 -9.07
CA THR A 532 41.05 6.23 -9.85
C THR A 532 39.83 6.67 -10.68
N VAL A 533 39.72 8.00 -10.86
CA VAL A 533 38.65 8.65 -11.64
C VAL A 533 38.71 8.18 -13.09
N VAL A 534 37.58 7.72 -13.64
CA VAL A 534 37.44 7.29 -15.04
C VAL A 534 37.88 8.41 -15.97
N ASN A 535 38.92 8.16 -16.77
CA ASN A 535 39.35 9.10 -17.80
C ASN A 535 38.50 8.87 -19.06
N LEU A 536 37.32 9.51 -19.09
CA LEU A 536 36.33 9.35 -20.18
C LEU A 536 36.94 9.48 -21.60
N PRO A 537 37.81 10.48 -21.90
CA PRO A 537 38.46 10.55 -23.21
C PRO A 537 39.33 9.34 -23.55
N ARG A 538 40.20 8.90 -22.63
CA ARG A 538 41.11 7.76 -22.88
C ARG A 538 40.37 6.43 -23.00
N ALA A 539 39.30 6.26 -22.22
CA ALA A 539 38.48 5.05 -22.26
C ALA A 539 37.68 4.94 -23.58
N ASN A 540 37.12 6.06 -24.07
CA ASN A 540 36.48 6.10 -25.39
C ASN A 540 37.47 5.78 -26.52
N GLU A 541 38.69 6.34 -26.48
CA GLU A 541 39.72 6.05 -27.49
C GLU A 541 40.13 4.58 -27.49
N ALA A 542 40.32 3.97 -26.32
CA ALA A 542 40.66 2.55 -26.20
C ALA A 542 39.54 1.62 -26.69
N LEU A 543 38.27 1.98 -26.43
CA LEU A 543 37.11 1.23 -26.89
C LEU A 543 36.98 1.24 -28.42
N GLU A 544 37.20 2.39 -29.07
CA GLU A 544 37.19 2.49 -30.54
C GLU A 544 38.32 1.68 -31.19
N LYS A 545 39.53 1.72 -30.62
CA LYS A 545 40.65 0.86 -31.08
C LYS A 545 40.34 -0.63 -30.91
N LEU A 546 39.68 -1.02 -29.83
CA LEU A 546 39.24 -2.41 -29.63
C LEU A 546 38.18 -2.84 -30.65
N ARG A 547 37.16 -2.00 -30.92
CA ARG A 547 36.10 -2.28 -31.89
C ARG A 547 36.63 -2.43 -33.31
N THR A 548 37.53 -1.53 -33.72
CA THR A 548 38.17 -1.59 -35.04
C THR A 548 39.00 -2.86 -35.22
N LEU A 549 39.76 -3.27 -34.20
CA LEU A 549 40.50 -4.54 -34.23
C LEU A 549 39.55 -5.76 -34.23
N LEU A 550 38.47 -5.75 -33.46
CA LEU A 550 37.49 -6.84 -33.48
C LEU A 550 36.83 -7.01 -34.86
N ALA A 551 36.53 -5.90 -35.56
CA ALA A 551 35.98 -5.91 -36.90
C ALA A 551 36.96 -6.49 -37.95
N THR A 552 38.26 -6.19 -37.83
CA THR A 552 39.27 -6.75 -38.74
C THR A 552 39.50 -8.24 -38.48
N LEU A 553 39.48 -8.68 -37.21
CA LEU A 553 39.65 -10.09 -36.85
C LEU A 553 38.44 -10.96 -37.24
N THR A 554 37.21 -10.43 -37.14
CA THR A 554 36.00 -11.11 -37.64
C THR A 554 36.02 -11.25 -39.16
N ALA A 555 36.42 -10.20 -39.88
CA ALA A 555 36.58 -10.26 -41.33
C ALA A 555 37.65 -11.29 -41.76
N ALA A 556 38.69 -11.50 -40.94
CA ALA A 556 39.72 -12.51 -41.14
C ALA A 556 39.31 -13.95 -40.77
N GLY A 557 38.11 -14.17 -40.22
CA GLY A 557 37.57 -15.50 -39.92
C GLY A 557 38.16 -16.20 -38.68
N LEU A 558 38.75 -15.44 -37.75
CA LEU A 558 39.21 -15.97 -36.46
C LEU A 558 38.01 -16.36 -35.56
N LYS A 559 38.14 -17.51 -34.89
CA LYS A 559 37.16 -18.00 -33.90
C LYS A 559 37.54 -17.48 -32.51
N ASP A 560 36.58 -17.51 -31.57
CA ASP A 560 36.78 -17.14 -30.14
C ASP A 560 36.85 -15.62 -29.84
N LEU A 561 36.04 -14.80 -30.51
CA LEU A 561 36.01 -13.34 -30.29
C LEU A 561 34.87 -12.86 -29.35
N ASP A 562 33.95 -13.74 -28.98
CA ASP A 562 32.70 -13.40 -28.27
C ASP A 562 32.95 -12.72 -26.91
N GLU A 563 33.95 -13.19 -26.15
CA GLU A 563 34.31 -12.58 -24.87
C GLU A 563 34.78 -11.13 -24.99
N ALA A 564 35.51 -10.82 -26.07
CA ALA A 564 36.04 -9.49 -26.31
C ALA A 564 34.95 -8.52 -26.79
N TYR A 565 33.99 -9.01 -27.59
CA TYR A 565 32.76 -8.25 -27.90
C TYR A 565 31.94 -7.97 -26.62
N ALA A 566 31.72 -8.98 -25.78
CA ALA A 566 31.00 -8.82 -24.53
C ALA A 566 31.69 -7.86 -23.54
N GLU A 567 33.02 -7.78 -23.55
CA GLU A 567 33.77 -6.80 -22.75
C GLU A 567 33.67 -5.38 -23.34
N ALA A 568 33.73 -5.23 -24.66
CA ALA A 568 33.54 -3.94 -25.34
C ALA A 568 32.13 -3.37 -25.11
N ASP A 569 31.09 -4.20 -25.17
CA ASP A 569 29.70 -3.78 -24.95
C ASP A 569 29.45 -3.35 -23.50
N ARG A 570 29.98 -4.12 -22.53
CA ARG A 570 29.92 -3.75 -21.10
C ARG A 570 30.65 -2.43 -20.84
N ALA A 571 31.81 -2.22 -21.45
CA ALA A 571 32.57 -0.97 -21.35
C ALA A 571 31.80 0.23 -21.94
N ALA A 572 31.15 0.05 -23.09
CA ALA A 572 30.33 1.09 -23.74
C ALA A 572 29.16 1.55 -22.85
N LEU A 573 28.42 0.59 -22.28
CA LEU A 573 27.30 0.87 -21.36
C LEU A 573 27.77 1.64 -20.12
N ARG A 574 28.92 1.26 -19.55
CA ARG A 574 29.51 1.95 -18.41
C ARG A 574 29.91 3.39 -18.76
N LEU A 575 30.58 3.59 -19.90
CA LEU A 575 31.01 4.91 -20.35
C LEU A 575 29.85 5.86 -20.62
N GLU A 576 28.77 5.36 -21.24
CA GLU A 576 27.56 6.14 -21.47
C GLU A 576 26.94 6.61 -20.15
N THR A 577 26.89 5.72 -19.15
CA THR A 577 26.34 6.02 -17.82
C THR A 577 27.20 7.06 -17.09
N ASP A 578 28.53 6.87 -17.09
CA ASP A 578 29.47 7.80 -16.46
C ASP A 578 29.41 9.18 -17.15
N GLN A 579 29.28 9.23 -18.48
CA GLN A 579 29.13 10.48 -19.23
C GLN A 579 27.81 11.20 -18.94
N LYS A 580 26.69 10.47 -18.83
CA LYS A 580 25.40 11.02 -18.39
C LYS A 580 25.50 11.63 -16.99
N SER A 581 26.15 10.94 -16.06
CA SER A 581 26.36 11.44 -14.69
C SER A 581 27.20 12.73 -14.66
N ALA A 582 28.27 12.80 -15.46
CA ALA A 582 29.12 13.98 -15.54
C ALA A 582 28.37 15.19 -16.13
N ASN A 583 27.52 14.96 -17.13
CA ASN A 583 26.67 16.00 -17.71
C ASN A 583 25.59 16.46 -16.73
N ALA A 584 24.96 15.53 -15.99
CA ALA A 584 23.95 15.86 -14.99
C ALA A 584 24.52 16.73 -13.86
N VAL A 585 25.73 16.44 -13.39
CA VAL A 585 26.44 17.27 -12.40
C VAL A 585 26.76 18.66 -12.95
N ARG A 586 27.14 18.78 -14.23
CA ARG A 586 27.34 20.08 -14.89
C ARG A 586 26.03 20.87 -14.95
N GLY A 587 24.92 20.21 -15.28
CA GLY A 587 23.59 20.81 -15.33
C GLY A 587 23.14 21.45 -14.00
N LEU A 588 23.62 20.96 -12.85
CA LEU A 588 23.35 21.60 -11.56
C LEU A 588 23.92 23.02 -11.48
N ALA A 589 25.14 23.23 -11.99
CA ALA A 589 25.82 24.53 -11.96
C ALA A 589 25.23 25.51 -12.99
N ASP A 590 24.80 25.00 -14.14
CA ASP A 590 24.30 25.82 -15.25
C ASP A 590 22.80 26.17 -15.14
N SER A 591 22.11 25.65 -14.12
CA SER A 591 20.66 25.79 -13.96
C SER A 591 20.20 27.24 -13.75
N GLY A 592 19.32 27.70 -14.64
CA GLY A 592 18.80 29.07 -14.69
C GLY A 592 17.57 29.32 -13.83
N ASP A 593 16.81 28.29 -13.46
CA ASP A 593 15.58 28.39 -12.69
C ASP A 593 15.40 27.17 -11.78
N LEU A 594 14.40 27.24 -10.89
CA LEU A 594 14.13 26.16 -9.94
C LEU A 594 13.77 24.85 -10.67
N LYS A 595 13.03 24.93 -11.78
CA LYS A 595 12.59 23.75 -12.52
C LYS A 595 13.78 23.00 -13.12
N ALA A 596 14.65 23.70 -13.86
CA ALA A 596 15.85 23.11 -14.44
C ALA A 596 16.79 22.56 -13.36
N TYR A 597 16.90 23.22 -12.21
CA TYR A 597 17.72 22.72 -11.11
C TYR A 597 17.18 21.41 -10.52
N LEU A 598 15.87 21.33 -10.26
CA LEU A 598 15.23 20.12 -9.73
C LEU A 598 15.26 18.97 -10.76
N ASP A 599 15.09 19.26 -12.05
CA ASP A 599 15.18 18.27 -13.12
C ASP A 599 16.63 17.75 -13.26
N ALA A 600 17.63 18.63 -13.13
CA ALA A 600 19.04 18.24 -13.09
C ALA A 600 19.36 17.38 -11.85
N LEU A 601 18.83 17.73 -10.66
CA LEU A 601 18.97 16.92 -9.45
C LEU A 601 18.35 15.53 -9.59
N ALA A 602 17.14 15.43 -10.16
CA ALA A 602 16.50 14.16 -10.43
C ALA A 602 17.33 13.29 -11.39
N THR A 603 17.93 13.92 -12.42
CA THR A 603 18.84 13.23 -13.34
C THR A 603 20.10 12.72 -12.64
N VAL A 604 20.68 13.52 -11.72
CA VAL A 604 21.83 13.09 -10.89
C VAL A 604 21.44 11.93 -9.97
N ALA A 605 20.26 11.97 -9.35
CA ALA A 605 19.77 10.91 -8.48
C ALA A 605 19.60 9.56 -9.20
N GLN A 606 19.30 9.57 -10.50
CA GLN A 606 19.15 8.36 -11.31
C GLN A 606 20.47 7.84 -11.89
N THR A 607 21.36 8.74 -12.31
CA THR A 607 22.58 8.38 -13.06
C THR A 607 23.82 8.17 -12.20
N ALA A 608 23.85 8.69 -10.97
CA ALA A 608 24.97 8.50 -10.06
C ALA A 608 25.04 7.05 -9.52
N LYS A 609 26.25 6.60 -9.16
CA LYS A 609 26.49 5.27 -8.57
C LYS A 609 25.61 5.08 -7.32
N GLU A 610 25.02 3.89 -7.16
CA GLU A 610 24.06 3.55 -6.11
C GLU A 610 24.54 3.91 -4.69
N ASN A 611 25.82 3.66 -4.40
CA ASN A 611 26.41 3.93 -3.08
C ASN A 611 27.02 5.33 -2.94
N SER A 612 26.89 6.21 -3.95
CA SER A 612 27.49 7.54 -3.88
C SER A 612 26.71 8.48 -2.96
N ASP A 613 27.44 9.22 -2.13
CA ASP A 613 26.89 10.28 -1.28
C ASP A 613 26.16 11.37 -2.11
N LEU A 614 26.62 11.61 -3.34
CA LEU A 614 25.96 12.51 -4.29
C LEU A 614 24.54 12.03 -4.64
N ARG A 615 24.35 10.73 -4.92
CA ARG A 615 23.03 10.17 -5.23
C ARG A 615 22.09 10.32 -4.05
N LYS A 616 22.54 9.97 -2.84
CA LYS A 616 21.73 10.07 -1.60
C LYS A 616 21.25 11.50 -1.35
N ARG A 617 22.13 12.48 -1.51
CA ARG A 617 21.79 13.90 -1.34
C ARG A 617 20.87 14.40 -2.44
N ALA A 618 21.12 14.03 -3.70
CA ALA A 618 20.27 14.42 -4.81
C ALA A 618 18.87 13.81 -4.71
N SER A 619 18.74 12.53 -4.33
CA SER A 619 17.44 11.88 -4.12
C SER A 619 16.69 12.49 -2.96
N PHE A 620 17.38 12.80 -1.85
CA PHE A 620 16.77 13.45 -0.68
C PHE A 620 16.04 14.76 -1.04
N ILE A 621 16.66 15.60 -1.87
CA ILE A 621 16.05 16.86 -2.34
C ILE A 621 14.98 16.57 -3.42
N ALA A 622 15.25 15.67 -4.36
CA ALA A 622 14.34 15.37 -5.48
C ALA A 622 12.99 14.80 -5.00
N GLU A 623 13.00 13.93 -4.00
CA GLU A 623 11.79 13.39 -3.35
C GLU A 623 10.91 14.47 -2.70
N ARG A 624 11.51 15.62 -2.35
CA ARG A 624 10.86 16.74 -1.66
C ARG A 624 10.64 17.95 -2.57
N ALA A 625 10.78 17.76 -3.89
CA ALA A 625 10.66 18.82 -4.90
C ALA A 625 9.29 19.51 -4.86
N ASP A 626 8.20 18.77 -4.65
CA ASP A 626 6.86 19.36 -4.62
C ASP A 626 6.63 20.27 -3.41
N ALA A 627 7.27 19.97 -2.28
CA ALA A 627 7.23 20.84 -1.09
C ALA A 627 7.93 22.18 -1.33
N LEU A 628 8.99 22.18 -2.15
CA LEU A 628 9.70 23.39 -2.58
C LEU A 628 8.92 24.18 -3.65
N ARG A 629 8.24 23.50 -4.57
CA ARG A 629 7.37 24.13 -5.57
C ARG A 629 6.16 24.82 -4.94
N ASN A 630 5.65 24.24 -3.85
CA ASN A 630 4.50 24.77 -3.11
C ASN A 630 4.89 25.76 -1.99
N LEU A 631 6.14 26.23 -1.94
CA LEU A 631 6.49 27.38 -1.09
C LEU A 631 5.71 28.62 -1.58
N PRO A 632 5.08 29.40 -0.68
CA PRO A 632 5.24 29.41 0.78
C PRO A 632 4.26 28.53 1.58
N ARG A 633 3.26 27.88 0.96
CA ARG A 633 2.23 27.10 1.68
C ARG A 633 2.81 26.02 2.60
N SER A 634 3.95 25.45 2.23
CA SER A 634 4.61 24.39 3.00
C SER A 634 5.31 24.86 4.28
N THR A 635 5.59 26.17 4.43
CA THR A 635 6.18 26.73 5.66
C THR A 635 5.15 27.30 6.64
N LEU A 636 3.88 27.34 6.24
CA LEU A 636 2.80 27.89 7.06
C LEU A 636 2.37 26.92 8.16
N ALA A 637 2.13 27.46 9.36
CA ALA A 637 1.48 26.71 10.45
C ALA A 637 0.10 26.20 10.01
N PRO A 638 -0.43 25.09 10.57
CA PRO A 638 -1.66 24.46 10.10
C PRO A 638 -2.86 25.41 9.95
N ARG A 639 -3.07 26.31 10.92
CA ARG A 639 -4.19 27.26 10.92
C ARG A 639 -4.07 28.30 9.80
N VAL A 640 -2.88 28.88 9.62
CA VAL A 640 -2.61 29.84 8.53
C VAL A 640 -2.59 29.13 7.18
N GLY A 641 -2.13 27.88 7.14
CA GLY A 641 -2.23 27.01 5.98
C GLY A 641 -3.68 26.78 5.55
N ALA A 642 -4.59 26.56 6.50
CA ALA A 642 -6.03 26.46 6.20
C ALA A 642 -6.58 27.78 5.61
N MET A 643 -6.16 28.95 6.13
CA MET A 643 -6.53 30.24 5.55
C MET A 643 -6.01 30.39 4.11
N TRP A 644 -4.78 29.96 3.86
CA TRP A 644 -4.16 29.97 2.53
C TRP A 644 -4.94 29.10 1.54
N ASP A 645 -5.27 27.87 1.92
CA ASP A 645 -6.01 26.94 1.08
C ASP A 645 -7.46 27.42 0.85
N GLY A 646 -8.03 28.14 1.82
CA GLY A 646 -9.36 28.73 1.72
C GLY A 646 -9.47 29.89 0.73
N LEU A 647 -8.35 30.48 0.28
CA LEU A 647 -8.36 31.70 -0.53
C LEU A 647 -9.20 31.54 -1.80
N GLU A 648 -9.10 30.39 -2.48
CA GLU A 648 -9.84 30.09 -3.71
C GLU A 648 -11.36 30.05 -3.52
N LYS A 649 -11.81 29.68 -2.31
CA LYS A 649 -13.22 29.50 -1.96
C LYS A 649 -13.82 30.70 -1.22
N SER A 650 -12.98 31.69 -0.92
CA SER A 650 -13.34 32.86 -0.14
C SER A 650 -13.59 34.09 -1.02
N ASP A 651 -14.31 35.06 -0.47
CA ASP A 651 -14.64 36.28 -1.19
C ASP A 651 -13.40 37.16 -1.43
N ALA A 652 -13.22 37.52 -2.71
CA ALA A 652 -12.08 38.28 -3.20
C ALA A 652 -12.02 39.74 -2.67
N ASP A 653 -13.13 40.27 -2.18
CA ASP A 653 -13.22 41.63 -1.62
C ASP A 653 -13.22 41.64 -0.08
N GLY A 654 -13.28 40.46 0.55
CA GLY A 654 -13.32 40.33 2.00
C GLY A 654 -14.57 40.97 2.62
N LEU A 655 -15.71 40.88 1.93
CA LEU A 655 -17.04 41.18 2.46
C LEU A 655 -17.65 39.95 3.15
N PHE A 656 -17.29 38.74 2.70
CA PHE A 656 -17.69 37.45 3.30
C PHE A 656 -19.21 37.30 3.46
N GLN A 657 -19.92 37.54 2.36
CA GLN A 657 -21.36 37.42 2.28
C GLN A 657 -21.71 36.55 1.07
N PRO A 658 -21.97 35.24 1.27
CA PRO A 658 -22.35 34.35 0.19
C PRO A 658 -23.61 34.83 -0.53
N ASN A 659 -23.64 34.70 -1.85
CA ASN A 659 -24.80 35.08 -2.68
C ASN A 659 -26.04 34.22 -2.38
N GLU A 660 -25.81 32.95 -2.04
CA GLU A 660 -26.85 31.96 -1.72
C GLU A 660 -26.56 31.31 -0.36
N LEU A 661 -27.62 31.18 0.44
CA LEU A 661 -27.61 30.46 1.72
C LEU A 661 -27.87 28.98 1.48
N LEU A 662 -27.17 28.12 2.23
CA LEU A 662 -27.51 26.70 2.30
C LEU A 662 -28.84 26.53 3.05
N ALA A 663 -29.59 25.46 2.76
CA ALA A 663 -30.85 25.18 3.43
C ALA A 663 -30.73 25.09 4.97
N THR A 664 -29.58 24.60 5.46
CA THR A 664 -29.26 24.51 6.89
C THR A 664 -28.94 25.87 7.51
N GLU A 665 -28.26 26.76 6.78
CA GLU A 665 -27.96 28.14 7.20
C GLU A 665 -29.24 28.98 7.23
N ASP A 666 -30.02 28.92 6.15
CA ASP A 666 -31.30 29.61 6.00
C ASP A 666 -32.29 29.21 7.09
N LYS A 667 -32.35 27.93 7.46
CA LYS A 667 -33.18 27.45 8.59
C LYS A 667 -32.81 28.14 9.91
N VAL A 668 -31.53 28.26 10.24
CA VAL A 668 -31.07 28.89 11.49
C VAL A 668 -31.34 30.39 11.47
N ILE A 669 -31.02 31.07 10.36
CA ILE A 669 -31.25 32.51 10.22
C ILE A 669 -32.75 32.85 10.27
N ARG A 670 -33.60 32.06 9.60
CA ARG A 670 -35.06 32.22 9.68
C ARG A 670 -35.59 31.99 11.09
N ALA A 671 -35.06 31.02 11.82
CA ALA A 671 -35.43 30.79 13.21
C ALA A 671 -35.06 31.98 14.11
N LEU A 672 -33.91 32.62 13.89
CA LEU A 672 -33.51 33.85 14.59
C LEU A 672 -34.39 35.06 14.24
N ALA A 673 -34.90 35.11 13.00
CA ALA A 673 -35.77 36.18 12.52
C ALA A 673 -37.27 35.94 12.82
N ASP A 674 -37.67 34.74 13.25
CA ASP A 674 -39.07 34.40 13.53
C ASP A 674 -39.58 35.10 14.80
N ASP A 675 -40.55 35.99 14.62
CA ASP A 675 -41.14 36.78 15.68
C ASP A 675 -42.53 36.29 16.10
N LYS A 676 -43.07 35.22 15.49
CA LYS A 676 -44.45 34.76 15.72
C LYS A 676 -44.75 34.42 17.17
N THR A 677 -43.84 33.69 17.83
CA THR A 677 -43.98 33.33 19.25
C THR A 677 -43.63 34.53 20.13
N THR A 678 -42.57 35.25 19.78
CA THR A 678 -42.02 36.43 20.49
C THR A 678 -43.02 37.60 20.58
N THR A 679 -43.90 37.77 19.59
CA THR A 679 -44.94 38.81 19.58
C THR A 679 -46.14 38.45 20.48
N ARG A 680 -46.45 37.16 20.58
CA ARG A 680 -47.61 36.62 21.32
C ARG A 680 -47.32 36.22 22.75
N LEU A 681 -46.05 36.18 23.15
CA LEU A 681 -45.64 35.83 24.51
C LEU A 681 -45.97 36.96 25.49
N ARG A 682 -46.58 36.61 26.61
CA ARG A 682 -46.92 37.52 27.71
C ARG A 682 -46.59 36.86 29.05
N LYS A 683 -46.25 37.68 30.05
CA LYS A 683 -45.93 37.23 31.40
C LYS A 683 -47.17 37.33 32.29
N TYR A 684 -47.53 36.25 32.98
CA TYR A 684 -48.64 36.19 33.93
C TYR A 684 -48.13 35.76 35.31
N ASN A 685 -48.77 36.26 36.36
CA ASN A 685 -48.54 35.79 37.73
C ASN A 685 -49.66 34.82 38.12
N VAL A 686 -49.31 33.61 38.56
CA VAL A 686 -50.27 32.63 39.09
C VAL A 686 -50.55 32.95 40.55
N ARG A 687 -51.79 33.29 40.85
CA ARG A 687 -52.29 33.57 42.20
C ARG A 687 -53.05 32.38 42.72
N GLN A 688 -52.63 31.83 43.87
CA GLN A 688 -53.32 30.73 44.53
C GLN A 688 -54.20 31.26 45.65
N HIS A 689 -55.44 30.78 45.67
CA HIS A 689 -56.43 31.03 46.71
C HIS A 689 -56.60 29.78 47.57
N SER A 690 -56.42 29.91 48.89
CA SER A 690 -56.75 28.89 49.88
C SER A 690 -58.07 29.22 50.55
N ARG A 691 -58.86 28.20 50.94
CA ARG A 691 -60.11 28.39 51.68
C ARG A 691 -59.79 29.04 53.03
N GLY A 692 -60.06 30.35 53.15
CA GLY A 692 -59.89 31.12 54.38
C GLY A 692 -58.51 31.75 54.60
N GLY A 693 -57.64 31.83 53.59
CA GLY A 693 -56.34 32.51 53.69
C GLY A 693 -56.15 33.62 52.64
N ASP A 694 -55.21 34.53 52.91
CA ASP A 694 -54.86 35.58 51.95
C ASP A 694 -54.27 34.99 50.66
N PRO A 695 -54.64 35.53 49.48
CA PRO A 695 -54.14 35.03 48.22
C PRO A 695 -52.62 35.25 48.10
N ARG A 696 -51.91 34.23 47.62
CA ARG A 696 -50.44 34.28 47.44
C ARG A 696 -50.07 34.14 45.96
N ILE A 697 -49.10 34.93 45.51
CA ILE A 697 -48.49 34.74 44.19
C ILE A 697 -47.54 33.55 44.30
N MET A 698 -47.82 32.48 43.57
CA MET A 698 -47.08 31.22 43.65
C MET A 698 -45.90 31.19 42.68
N ARG A 699 -46.14 31.51 41.41
CA ARG A 699 -45.13 31.45 40.35
C ARG A 699 -45.47 32.38 39.19
N GLN A 700 -44.46 32.64 38.36
CA GLN A 700 -44.61 33.34 37.10
C GLN A 700 -44.69 32.32 35.97
N VAL A 701 -45.64 32.53 35.04
CA VAL A 701 -45.81 31.69 33.86
C VAL A 701 -45.78 32.56 32.61
N PHE A 702 -45.26 32.02 31.53
CA PHE A 702 -45.14 32.72 30.25
C PHE A 702 -46.09 32.05 29.26
N ILE A 703 -47.07 32.78 28.77
CA ILE A 703 -48.14 32.21 27.93
C ILE A 703 -48.01 32.77 26.52
N ALA A 704 -48.05 31.89 25.52
CA ALA A 704 -48.02 32.26 24.11
C ALA A 704 -49.41 32.05 23.47
N GLY A 705 -50.03 33.15 23.03
CA GLY A 705 -51.33 33.12 22.34
C GLY A 705 -52.51 33.46 23.25
N GLU A 706 -53.71 33.10 22.80
CA GLU A 706 -54.96 33.44 23.46
C GLU A 706 -55.29 32.47 24.60
N ILE A 707 -55.93 32.99 25.66
CA ILE A 707 -56.39 32.21 26.80
C ILE A 707 -57.86 31.84 26.58
N THR A 708 -58.16 30.55 26.56
CA THR A 708 -59.53 30.06 26.50
C THR A 708 -60.12 29.97 27.91
N LEU A 709 -61.33 30.49 28.09
CA LEU A 709 -62.02 30.55 29.37
C LEU A 709 -63.29 29.69 29.34
N GLN A 710 -63.40 28.75 30.26
CA GLN A 710 -64.57 27.91 30.47
C GLN A 710 -65.15 28.16 31.87
N ARG A 711 -66.47 28.28 31.96
CA ARG A 711 -67.19 28.47 33.24
C ARG A 711 -68.11 27.29 33.47
N ASN A 712 -67.87 26.56 34.55
CA ASN A 712 -68.66 25.40 34.93
C ASN A 712 -69.43 25.72 36.22
N LEU A 713 -70.72 25.39 36.24
CA LEU A 713 -71.54 25.49 37.45
C LEU A 713 -71.20 24.31 38.38
N ILE A 714 -70.93 24.59 39.64
CA ILE A 714 -70.65 23.58 40.67
C ILE A 714 -71.61 23.73 41.86
N SER A 715 -71.79 22.68 42.65
CA SER A 715 -72.65 22.73 43.84
C SER A 715 -72.17 23.81 44.82
N GLY A 716 -72.93 24.90 44.92
CA GLY A 716 -72.61 26.04 45.79
C GLY A 716 -71.63 27.08 45.22
N GLY A 717 -71.38 27.08 43.89
CA GLY A 717 -70.43 28.01 43.29
C GLY A 717 -70.26 27.95 41.78
N ILE A 718 -69.24 28.64 41.27
CA ILE A 718 -68.80 28.61 39.85
C ILE A 718 -67.32 28.25 39.80
N GLU A 719 -66.95 27.32 38.91
CA GLU A 719 -65.56 27.03 38.56
C GLU A 719 -65.20 27.75 37.26
N THR A 720 -64.12 28.52 37.28
CA THR A 720 -63.53 29.16 36.10
C THR A 720 -62.23 28.44 35.76
N VAL A 721 -62.20 27.79 34.59
CA VAL A 721 -61.01 27.11 34.06
C VAL A 721 -60.45 27.95 32.93
N ARG A 722 -59.18 28.33 33.03
CA ARG A 722 -58.41 28.99 31.97
C ARG A 722 -57.42 27.99 31.39
N THR A 723 -57.45 27.79 30.08
CA THR A 723 -56.49 26.94 29.36
C THR A 723 -55.69 27.79 28.38
N ALA A 724 -54.38 27.57 28.33
CA ALA A 724 -53.49 28.27 27.40
C ALA A 724 -52.19 27.49 27.17
N LYS A 725 -51.41 27.91 26.16
CA LYS A 725 -50.08 27.35 25.88
C LYS A 725 -49.02 28.04 26.74
N GLU A 726 -48.59 27.37 27.78
CA GLU A 726 -47.51 27.79 28.68
C GLU A 726 -46.15 27.40 28.09
N LEU A 727 -45.21 28.35 28.09
CA LEU A 727 -43.81 28.12 27.75
C LEU A 727 -43.09 27.56 28.97
N THR A 728 -42.57 26.34 28.82
CA THR A 728 -41.81 25.64 29.86
C THR A 728 -40.37 26.11 29.91
N ARG A 729 -39.67 25.74 31.00
CA ARG A 729 -38.23 25.97 31.18
C ARG A 729 -37.38 25.35 30.04
N ASP A 730 -37.87 24.29 29.42
CA ASP A 730 -37.16 23.58 28.33
C ASP A 730 -37.43 24.21 26.96
N GLY A 731 -38.20 25.31 26.91
CA GLY A 731 -38.50 26.03 25.67
C GLY A 731 -39.65 25.44 24.86
N THR A 732 -40.40 24.48 25.42
CA THR A 732 -41.57 23.87 24.77
C THR A 732 -42.86 24.56 25.19
N LEU A 733 -43.82 24.64 24.26
CA LEU A 733 -45.16 25.13 24.56
C LEU A 733 -46.05 23.94 24.93
N VAL A 734 -46.51 23.91 26.18
CA VAL A 734 -47.38 22.86 26.74
C VAL A 734 -48.74 23.46 27.06
N GLU A 735 -49.80 22.68 26.88
CA GLU A 735 -51.13 23.10 27.28
C GLU A 735 -51.28 23.00 28.81
N SER A 736 -51.51 24.14 29.45
CA SER A 736 -51.68 24.26 30.89
C SER A 736 -53.07 24.79 31.22
N SER A 737 -53.63 24.31 32.33
CA SER A 737 -54.94 24.70 32.82
C SER A 737 -54.86 25.22 34.26
N TRP A 738 -55.47 26.38 34.51
CA TRP A 738 -55.61 26.96 35.84
C TRP A 738 -57.10 27.04 36.20
N SER A 739 -57.48 26.43 37.32
CA SER A 739 -58.88 26.40 37.77
C SER A 739 -59.04 27.16 39.09
N CYS A 740 -59.97 28.12 39.10
CA CYS A 740 -60.37 28.87 40.28
C CYS A 740 -61.87 28.66 40.55
N ARG A 741 -62.20 28.19 41.75
CA ARG A 741 -63.56 27.93 42.23
C ARG A 741 -63.98 29.04 43.17
N GLU A 742 -65.15 29.61 42.91
CA GLU A 742 -65.77 30.64 43.73
C GLU A 742 -67.01 30.05 44.41
N PHE A 743 -67.03 30.02 45.74
CA PHE A 743 -68.15 29.53 46.54
C PHE A 743 -68.89 30.70 47.18
N ASN A 744 -70.21 30.69 47.09
CA ASN A 744 -71.06 31.67 47.75
C ASN A 744 -71.50 31.14 49.11
N SER A 745 -71.09 31.81 50.19
CA SER A 745 -71.56 31.49 51.54
C SER A 745 -73.01 31.97 51.73
N PRO A 746 -73.80 31.34 52.62
CA PRO A 746 -75.16 31.78 52.97
C PRO A 746 -75.24 33.23 53.47
N ASN A 747 -74.11 33.78 53.98
CA ASN A 747 -73.98 35.13 54.51
C ASN A 747 -73.62 36.19 53.44
N GLY A 748 -73.54 35.82 52.16
CA GLY A 748 -73.19 36.73 51.06
C GLY A 748 -71.68 36.91 50.80
N GLU A 749 -70.81 36.26 51.57
CA GLU A 749 -69.36 36.29 51.35
C GLU A 749 -68.93 35.27 50.29
N THR A 750 -68.17 35.71 49.29
CA THR A 750 -67.59 34.83 48.25
C THR A 750 -66.19 34.36 48.67
N THR A 751 -65.99 33.06 48.80
CA THR A 751 -64.67 32.46 49.07
C THR A 751 -64.11 31.83 47.80
N LYS A 752 -62.84 32.11 47.49
CA LYS A 752 -62.15 31.53 46.32
C LYS A 752 -61.22 30.41 46.73
N SER A 753 -61.05 29.41 45.88
CA SER A 753 -60.11 28.30 46.05
C SER A 753 -59.57 27.83 44.71
N GLY A 754 -58.26 27.62 44.60
CA GLY A 754 -57.61 27.18 43.36
C GLY A 754 -56.61 28.21 42.82
N GLU A 755 -56.31 28.15 41.53
CA GLU A 755 -55.31 28.98 40.84
C GLU A 755 -55.99 29.93 39.83
N ASP A 756 -55.59 31.21 39.86
CA ASP A 756 -56.04 32.26 38.95
C ASP A 756 -54.83 32.95 38.29
N LEU A 757 -55.01 33.48 37.08
CA LEU A 757 -53.98 34.24 36.36
C LEU A 757 -54.21 35.75 36.51
N LEU A 758 -53.18 36.48 36.90
CA LEU A 758 -53.17 37.94 36.91
C LEU A 758 -52.63 38.51 35.60
N GLU A 759 -53.13 39.69 35.21
CA GLU A 759 -52.87 40.45 33.97
C GLU A 759 -51.61 40.08 33.17
N GLY A 760 -51.79 39.94 31.84
CA GLY A 760 -50.71 39.60 30.91
C GLY A 760 -49.80 40.78 30.60
N LEU A 761 -48.65 40.85 31.27
CA LEU A 761 -47.65 41.89 31.08
C LEU A 761 -46.81 41.65 29.82
N VAL A 762 -46.46 42.74 29.13
CA VAL A 762 -45.48 42.72 28.02
C VAL A 762 -44.08 42.49 28.58
N ILE A 763 -43.24 41.77 27.83
CA ILE A 763 -41.85 41.47 28.18
C ILE A 763 -40.94 42.35 27.29
N PRO A 764 -40.38 43.47 27.82
CA PRO A 764 -39.60 44.42 27.03
C PRO A 764 -38.36 43.81 26.37
N GLU A 765 -37.74 42.82 27.01
CA GLU A 765 -36.51 42.18 26.53
C GLU A 765 -36.71 41.45 25.19
N LEU A 766 -37.95 41.02 24.89
CA LEU A 766 -38.28 40.39 23.61
C LEU A 766 -38.15 41.34 22.41
N ASP A 767 -38.18 42.65 22.63
CA ASP A 767 -37.94 43.62 21.55
C ASP A 767 -36.52 43.50 20.98
N TYR A 768 -35.55 43.05 21.79
CA TYR A 768 -34.18 42.78 21.34
C TYR A 768 -34.14 41.66 20.29
N LEU A 769 -34.90 40.58 20.50
CA LEU A 769 -35.01 39.48 19.52
C LEU A 769 -35.72 39.96 18.25
N ARG A 770 -36.79 40.75 18.38
CA ARG A 770 -37.54 41.28 17.21
C ARG A 770 -36.68 42.17 16.33
N GLN A 771 -35.74 42.91 16.89
CA GLN A 771 -34.82 43.75 16.12
C GLN A 771 -33.92 42.94 15.17
N PHE A 772 -33.73 41.63 15.38
CA PHE A 772 -32.96 40.79 14.46
C PHE A 772 -33.58 40.71 13.06
N SER A 773 -34.91 40.77 12.95
CA SER A 773 -35.64 40.79 11.66
C SER A 773 -35.26 41.98 10.75
N ARG A 774 -34.67 43.05 11.30
CA ARG A 774 -34.17 44.19 10.51
C ARG A 774 -32.90 43.85 9.72
N PHE A 775 -32.22 42.76 10.05
CA PHE A 775 -30.94 42.35 9.48
C PHE A 775 -31.06 41.22 8.45
N TYR A 776 -32.24 40.60 8.37
CA TYR A 776 -32.53 39.53 7.42
C TYR A 776 -33.89 39.78 6.79
N ASP A 777 -33.89 39.99 5.47
CA ASP A 777 -35.14 40.13 4.73
C ASP A 777 -35.73 38.74 4.48
N LEU A 778 -36.74 38.39 5.28
CA LEU A 778 -37.51 37.15 5.19
C LEU A 778 -38.12 36.92 3.79
N LYS A 779 -38.38 37.97 3.01
CA LYS A 779 -38.97 37.86 1.66
C LYS A 779 -37.92 37.66 0.58
N ALA A 780 -36.77 38.32 0.70
CA ALA A 780 -35.68 38.21 -0.26
C ALA A 780 -34.73 37.04 0.01
N GLY A 781 -34.78 36.44 1.21
CA GLY A 781 -33.89 35.35 1.62
C GLY A 781 -32.43 35.79 1.73
N LYS A 782 -32.18 37.10 1.86
CA LYS A 782 -30.85 37.71 1.85
C LYS A 782 -30.57 38.43 3.16
N MET A 783 -29.33 38.32 3.62
CA MET A 783 -28.81 39.13 4.72
C MET A 783 -28.60 40.58 4.24
N SER A 784 -28.94 41.56 5.07
CA SER A 784 -28.73 42.97 4.74
C SER A 784 -27.29 43.44 4.98
N GLU A 785 -26.54 42.72 5.82
CA GLU A 785 -25.14 43.00 6.17
C GLU A 785 -24.34 41.69 6.32
N PRO A 786 -23.00 41.72 6.20
CA PRO A 786 -22.14 40.58 6.47
C PRO A 786 -22.29 40.01 7.89
N LEU A 787 -22.19 38.69 8.00
CA LEU A 787 -22.42 37.97 9.25
C LEU A 787 -21.42 38.38 10.35
N LEU A 788 -20.13 38.50 10.03
CA LEU A 788 -19.11 38.91 11.01
C LEU A 788 -19.37 40.32 11.56
N ARG A 789 -19.81 41.24 10.71
CA ARG A 789 -20.19 42.60 11.14
C ARG A 789 -21.35 42.56 12.13
N LYS A 790 -22.31 41.67 11.91
CA LYS A 790 -23.43 41.48 12.86
C LYS A 790 -22.95 40.90 14.20
N LEU A 791 -22.03 39.93 14.18
CA LEU A 791 -21.38 39.41 15.38
C LEU A 791 -20.65 40.50 16.16
N ASP A 792 -19.93 41.40 15.48
CA ASP A 792 -19.27 42.56 16.10
C ASP A 792 -20.28 43.48 16.79
N LEU A 793 -21.40 43.79 16.12
CA LEU A 793 -22.47 44.62 16.69
C LEU A 793 -23.11 44.00 17.94
N ILE A 794 -23.36 42.69 17.94
CA ILE A 794 -23.92 41.99 19.10
C ILE A 794 -22.90 41.95 20.24
N ARG A 795 -21.63 41.65 19.93
CA ARG A 795 -20.54 41.61 20.90
C ARG A 795 -20.29 42.97 21.55
N ARG A 796 -20.34 44.06 20.79
CA ARG A 796 -20.08 45.43 21.29
C ARG A 796 -21.34 46.14 21.79
N SER A 797 -22.49 45.48 21.73
CA SER A 797 -23.76 46.06 22.17
C SER A 797 -23.73 46.43 23.66
N PRO A 798 -24.17 47.65 24.05
CA PRO A 798 -24.23 48.06 25.46
C PRO A 798 -25.43 47.45 26.21
N THR A 799 -26.25 46.65 25.51
CA THR A 799 -27.49 46.09 26.06
C THR A 799 -27.20 45.15 27.24
N PRO A 800 -27.95 45.25 28.37
CA PRO A 800 -27.72 44.44 29.56
C PRO A 800 -28.20 42.98 29.43
N HIS A 801 -28.84 42.60 28.32
CA HIS A 801 -29.37 41.25 28.08
C HIS A 801 -28.26 40.28 27.62
N LEU A 802 -27.49 39.75 28.57
CA LEU A 802 -26.32 38.92 28.30
C LEU A 802 -26.69 37.57 27.64
N GLU A 803 -27.74 36.90 28.13
CA GLU A 803 -28.20 35.62 27.60
C GLU A 803 -28.72 35.75 26.16
N LEU A 804 -29.45 36.82 25.87
CA LEU A 804 -29.95 37.08 24.52
C LEU A 804 -28.82 37.36 23.52
N ARG A 805 -27.80 38.11 23.93
CA ARG A 805 -26.59 38.36 23.13
C ARG A 805 -25.82 37.07 22.89
N ALA A 806 -25.62 36.28 23.93
CA ALA A 806 -24.95 34.99 23.86
C ALA A 806 -25.68 34.01 22.93
N TYR A 807 -27.00 33.90 23.05
CA TYR A 807 -27.83 33.09 22.16
C TYR A 807 -27.68 33.50 20.68
N GLN A 808 -27.81 34.80 20.37
CA GLN A 808 -27.64 35.27 18.99
C GLN A 808 -26.24 35.02 18.46
N MET A 809 -25.19 35.26 19.27
CA MET A 809 -23.81 34.97 18.86
C MET A 809 -23.59 33.46 18.63
N GLN A 810 -24.12 32.61 19.50
CA GLN A 810 -24.04 31.15 19.38
C GLN A 810 -24.64 30.68 18.05
N GLU A 811 -25.87 31.09 17.73
CA GLU A 811 -26.54 30.68 16.49
C GLU A 811 -25.84 31.24 15.24
N LEU A 812 -25.34 32.48 15.29
CA LEU A 812 -24.58 33.05 14.18
C LEU A 812 -23.23 32.36 13.98
N PHE A 813 -22.53 31.97 15.06
CA PHE A 813 -21.33 31.16 14.95
C PHE A 813 -21.64 29.77 14.39
N LYS A 814 -22.76 29.13 14.75
CA LYS A 814 -23.20 27.87 14.12
C LYS A 814 -23.40 28.00 12.62
N VAL A 815 -23.90 29.13 12.14
CA VAL A 815 -24.01 29.42 10.69
C VAL A 815 -22.60 29.59 10.09
N ALA A 816 -21.78 30.45 10.69
CA ALA A 816 -20.43 30.72 10.18
C ALA A 816 -19.54 29.47 10.13
N SER A 817 -19.69 28.55 11.09
CA SER A 817 -18.94 27.29 11.13
C SER A 817 -19.34 26.28 10.05
N GLN A 818 -20.50 26.42 9.38
CA GLN A 818 -20.88 25.54 8.27
C GLN A 818 -20.04 25.80 7.02
N ARG A 819 -19.69 27.06 6.76
CA ARG A 819 -18.81 27.49 5.66
C ARG A 819 -17.84 28.58 6.15
N PRO A 820 -16.80 28.22 6.93
CA PRO A 820 -15.96 29.21 7.60
C PRO A 820 -15.18 30.13 6.64
N GLU A 821 -14.80 29.62 5.47
CA GLU A 821 -14.16 30.41 4.40
C GLU A 821 -15.10 31.43 3.75
N ALA A 822 -16.37 31.04 3.53
CA ALA A 822 -17.35 31.87 2.84
C ALA A 822 -17.92 32.97 3.76
N TRP A 823 -18.08 32.66 5.04
CA TRP A 823 -18.51 33.60 6.08
C TRP A 823 -17.35 34.36 6.74
N GLY A 824 -16.10 34.10 6.34
CA GLY A 824 -14.92 34.81 6.84
C GLY A 824 -14.44 34.39 8.22
N LEU A 825 -15.13 33.46 8.90
CA LEU A 825 -14.72 32.93 10.20
C LEU A 825 -13.32 32.32 10.14
N LEU A 826 -12.95 31.68 9.01
CA LEU A 826 -11.62 31.13 8.78
C LEU A 826 -10.50 32.17 8.93
N TYR A 827 -10.77 33.42 8.55
CA TYR A 827 -9.79 34.51 8.54
C TYR A 827 -9.81 35.38 9.79
N ALA A 828 -10.69 35.13 10.76
CA ALA A 828 -10.76 35.88 12.01
C ALA A 828 -10.33 35.02 13.21
N PRO A 829 -9.01 34.98 13.53
CA PRO A 829 -8.51 34.26 14.70
C PRO A 829 -9.18 34.60 16.03
N SER A 830 -9.56 35.86 16.23
CA SER A 830 -10.32 36.28 17.42
C SER A 830 -11.74 35.67 17.42
N ALA A 831 -12.45 35.74 16.29
CA ALA A 831 -13.79 35.19 16.16
C ALA A 831 -13.83 33.67 16.39
N GLN A 832 -12.83 32.92 15.90
CA GLN A 832 -12.71 31.49 16.16
C GLN A 832 -12.52 31.19 17.65
N ARG A 833 -11.60 31.91 18.32
CA ARG A 833 -11.36 31.75 19.77
C ARG A 833 -12.63 32.07 20.57
N ASP A 834 -13.34 33.11 20.17
CA ASP A 834 -14.57 33.53 20.84
C ASP A 834 -15.73 32.57 20.57
N ALA A 835 -15.82 31.98 19.38
CA ALA A 835 -16.78 30.92 19.06
C ALA A 835 -16.53 29.67 19.93
N ASP A 836 -15.26 29.24 20.05
CA ASP A 836 -14.88 28.11 20.88
C ASP A 836 -15.13 28.39 22.37
N GLN A 837 -14.80 29.59 22.85
CA GLN A 837 -15.04 29.98 24.23
C GLN A 837 -16.55 30.02 24.53
N LEU A 838 -17.36 30.61 23.66
CA LEU A 838 -18.81 30.66 23.84
C LEU A 838 -19.43 29.26 23.80
N ARG A 839 -18.94 28.39 22.91
CA ARG A 839 -19.35 26.98 22.86
C ARG A 839 -18.98 26.22 24.13
N ARG A 840 -17.84 26.51 24.77
CA ARG A 840 -17.47 25.91 26.07
C ARG A 840 -18.40 26.35 27.20
N ILE A 841 -18.75 27.64 27.24
CA ILE A 841 -19.64 28.20 28.27
C ILE A 841 -21.07 27.67 28.11
N THR A 842 -21.60 27.66 26.89
CA THR A 842 -23.03 27.39 26.63
C THR A 842 -23.33 25.96 26.18
N GLN A 843 -22.29 25.20 25.81
CA GLN A 843 -22.41 23.87 25.18
C GLN A 843 -23.35 23.85 23.95
N ASN A 844 -23.53 25.01 23.29
CA ASN A 844 -24.48 25.21 22.20
C ASN A 844 -25.96 24.92 22.55
N ALA A 845 -26.32 24.90 23.84
CA ALA A 845 -27.64 24.52 24.33
C ALA A 845 -28.53 25.73 24.71
N MET A 846 -28.04 26.96 24.54
CA MET A 846 -28.83 28.15 24.85
C MET A 846 -29.98 28.31 23.85
N SER A 847 -31.19 28.54 24.39
CA SER A 847 -32.43 28.69 23.63
C SER A 847 -32.96 30.14 23.70
N PRO A 848 -33.80 30.57 22.74
CA PRO A 848 -34.20 31.99 22.59
C PRO A 848 -34.94 32.57 23.80
N TYR A 849 -35.56 31.73 24.62
CA TYR A 849 -36.39 32.15 25.76
C TYR A 849 -35.80 31.81 27.11
N ASP A 850 -34.57 31.29 27.16
CA ASP A 850 -33.94 30.87 28.42
C ASP A 850 -33.73 32.02 29.41
N PHE A 851 -33.57 33.25 28.91
CA PHE A 851 -33.42 34.46 29.72
C PHE A 851 -34.64 34.74 30.62
N LEU A 852 -35.81 34.17 30.30
CA LEU A 852 -37.02 34.27 31.12
C LEU A 852 -36.90 33.46 32.42
N PHE A 853 -36.03 32.45 32.43
CA PHE A 853 -35.80 31.53 33.54
C PHE A 853 -34.42 31.76 34.15
N LYS A 854 -34.30 32.77 35.03
CA LYS A 854 -33.02 33.25 35.58
C LYS A 854 -32.13 32.15 36.19
N ASP A 855 -32.75 31.11 36.74
CA ASP A 855 -32.04 30.00 37.39
C ASP A 855 -31.43 29.01 36.39
N LYS A 856 -31.79 29.05 35.10
CA LYS A 856 -31.35 28.06 34.08
C LYS A 856 -29.86 28.17 33.76
N TRP A 857 -29.33 29.39 33.72
CA TRP A 857 -27.93 29.66 33.36
C TRP A 857 -27.15 30.34 34.49
N ALA A 858 -27.67 30.32 35.71
CA ALA A 858 -27.10 31.04 36.86
C ALA A 858 -25.61 30.70 37.11
N ASP A 859 -25.24 29.42 36.97
CA ASP A 859 -23.88 28.93 37.24
C ASP A 859 -22.84 29.50 36.25
N VAL A 860 -23.23 29.75 35.00
CA VAL A 860 -22.32 30.24 33.95
C VAL A 860 -22.43 31.75 33.71
N GLN A 861 -23.31 32.45 34.42
CA GLN A 861 -23.46 33.91 34.32
C GLN A 861 -22.15 34.69 34.50
N PRO A 862 -21.27 34.35 35.48
CA PRO A 862 -20.01 35.06 35.65
C PRO A 862 -19.08 34.92 34.42
N GLU A 863 -19.00 33.73 33.85
CA GLU A 863 -18.20 33.44 32.66
C GLU A 863 -18.77 34.14 31.42
N LEU A 864 -20.10 34.12 31.25
CA LEU A 864 -20.77 34.78 30.15
C LEU A 864 -20.61 36.30 30.21
N ARG A 865 -20.68 36.86 31.43
CA ARG A 865 -20.40 38.28 31.65
C ARG A 865 -18.95 38.61 31.28
N ALA A 866 -17.98 37.82 31.74
CA ALA A 866 -16.56 38.02 31.42
C ALA A 866 -16.29 37.93 29.91
N PHE A 867 -16.96 37.02 29.20
CA PHE A 867 -16.87 36.88 27.75
C PHE A 867 -17.40 38.15 27.02
N LEU A 868 -18.56 38.64 27.40
CA LEU A 868 -19.21 39.78 26.74
C LEU A 868 -18.67 41.16 27.14
N THR A 869 -17.94 41.27 28.26
CA THR A 869 -17.26 42.51 28.69
C THR A 869 -15.85 42.64 28.11
N ARG A 870 -15.21 41.55 27.67
CA ARG A 870 -13.90 41.59 27.03
C ARG A 870 -13.99 42.21 25.62
N GLN A 871 -13.65 43.50 25.52
CA GLN A 871 -13.69 44.27 24.27
C GLN A 871 -12.33 44.87 23.92
N VAL A 872 -11.37 44.04 23.51
CA VAL A 872 -10.03 44.51 23.11
C VAL A 872 -9.67 43.94 21.75
N GLY A 873 -9.17 44.81 20.85
CA GLY A 873 -8.65 44.43 19.53
C GLY A 873 -9.49 44.90 18.34
N ALA A 874 -9.08 44.50 17.14
CA ALA A 874 -9.78 44.75 15.89
C ALA A 874 -11.18 44.12 15.88
N THR A 875 -12.07 44.60 15.01
CA THR A 875 -13.35 43.91 14.75
C THR A 875 -13.11 42.57 14.04
N TYR A 876 -14.01 41.61 14.20
CA TYR A 876 -13.93 40.33 13.49
C TYR A 876 -13.91 40.53 11.97
N ALA A 877 -14.74 41.45 11.47
CA ALA A 877 -14.81 41.73 10.04
C ALA A 877 -13.50 42.36 9.49
N GLU A 878 -12.90 43.30 10.22
CA GLU A 878 -11.62 43.92 9.81
C GLU A 878 -10.46 42.92 9.90
N GLU A 879 -10.41 42.09 10.94
CA GLU A 879 -9.41 41.03 11.08
C GLU A 879 -9.50 40.01 9.94
N ALA A 880 -10.71 39.54 9.62
CA ALA A 880 -10.95 38.63 8.50
C ALA A 880 -10.50 39.20 7.16
N ARG A 881 -10.89 40.46 6.88
CA ARG A 881 -10.50 41.14 5.64
C ARG A 881 -8.99 41.30 5.54
N PHE A 882 -8.34 41.71 6.64
CA PHE A 882 -6.91 41.90 6.70
C PHE A 882 -6.14 40.60 6.41
N TRP A 883 -6.48 39.49 7.08
CA TRP A 883 -5.75 38.23 6.91
C TRP A 883 -5.94 37.62 5.55
N ARG A 884 -7.17 37.62 5.04
CA ARG A 884 -7.45 37.18 3.67
C ARG A 884 -6.59 38.00 2.70
N ARG A 885 -6.65 39.34 2.77
CA ARG A 885 -5.94 40.19 1.82
C ARG A 885 -4.43 40.03 1.91
N THR A 886 -3.87 39.95 3.12
CA THR A 886 -2.44 39.71 3.33
C THR A 886 -1.97 38.41 2.68
N LEU A 887 -2.71 37.31 2.87
CA LEU A 887 -2.37 36.01 2.27
C LEU A 887 -2.58 36.01 0.75
N GLY A 888 -3.61 36.68 0.24
CA GLY A 888 -3.83 36.85 -1.20
C GLY A 888 -2.71 37.66 -1.88
N GLU A 889 -2.26 38.75 -1.26
CA GLU A 889 -1.12 39.54 -1.73
C GLU A 889 0.17 38.72 -1.73
N LEU A 890 0.36 37.85 -0.74
CA LEU A 890 1.50 36.92 -0.68
C LEU A 890 1.43 35.83 -1.76
N GLN A 891 0.25 35.27 -2.02
CA GLN A 891 0.05 34.25 -3.06
C GLN A 891 0.33 34.80 -4.46
N ALA A 892 0.10 36.11 -4.68
CA ALA A 892 0.43 36.77 -5.92
C ALA A 892 1.95 37.03 -6.11
N LYS A 893 2.77 36.92 -5.05
CA LYS A 893 4.23 37.11 -5.15
C LYS A 893 4.88 35.90 -5.82
N LYS A 894 5.79 36.17 -6.76
CA LYS A 894 6.58 35.12 -7.42
C LYS A 894 7.68 34.60 -6.50
N LEU A 895 7.91 33.29 -6.57
CA LEU A 895 9.06 32.60 -5.98
C LEU A 895 10.25 32.70 -6.94
N ILE A 896 11.36 33.23 -6.44
CA ILE A 896 12.58 33.49 -7.23
C ILE A 896 13.67 32.51 -6.77
N PHE A 897 14.29 31.84 -7.73
CA PHE A 897 15.45 30.98 -7.50
C PHE A 897 16.70 31.83 -7.30
N ALA A 898 17.20 31.90 -6.08
CA ALA A 898 18.28 32.79 -5.67
C ALA A 898 19.66 32.13 -5.67
N GLY A 899 19.72 30.80 -5.66
CA GLY A 899 20.97 30.04 -5.62
C GLY A 899 20.80 28.66 -5.04
N THR A 900 21.88 28.07 -4.55
CA THR A 900 21.91 26.69 -4.03
C THR A 900 22.88 26.56 -2.87
N ILE A 901 22.71 25.54 -2.03
CA ILE A 901 23.75 25.12 -1.09
C ILE A 901 24.74 24.19 -1.78
N GLY A 902 26.00 24.59 -1.77
CA GLY A 902 27.11 23.80 -2.29
C GLY A 902 27.32 22.49 -1.51
N ARG A 903 28.16 21.61 -2.06
CA ARG A 903 28.54 20.34 -1.41
C ARG A 903 29.34 20.54 -0.13
N ASP A 904 29.94 21.71 0.01
CA ASP A 904 30.69 22.21 1.18
C ASP A 904 29.78 22.85 2.24
N GLY A 905 28.46 22.89 2.01
CA GLY A 905 27.49 23.49 2.93
C GLY A 905 27.45 25.02 2.88
N LYS A 906 28.15 25.64 1.93
CA LYS A 906 28.14 27.11 1.77
C LYS A 906 27.07 27.54 0.77
N PRO A 907 26.41 28.69 1.00
CA PRO A 907 25.46 29.25 0.04
C PRO A 907 26.18 29.80 -1.18
N ALA A 908 25.81 29.31 -2.35
CA ALA A 908 26.20 29.84 -3.65
C ALA A 908 25.03 30.64 -4.21
N LEU A 909 25.03 31.95 -3.95
CA LEU A 909 24.02 32.87 -4.47
C LEU A 909 24.35 33.30 -5.89
N ARG A 910 23.31 33.48 -6.71
CA ARG A 910 23.46 33.98 -8.09
C ARG A 910 23.48 35.50 -8.16
N GLU A 911 22.79 36.15 -7.21
CA GLU A 911 22.72 37.60 -7.09
C GLU A 911 22.86 37.98 -5.61
N PRO A 912 23.44 39.16 -5.30
CA PRO A 912 23.46 39.67 -3.93
C PRO A 912 22.03 39.96 -3.47
N LEU A 913 21.68 39.46 -2.30
CA LEU A 913 20.36 39.59 -1.70
C LEU A 913 20.40 40.68 -0.64
N GLN A 914 19.40 41.56 -0.57
CA GLN A 914 19.29 42.61 0.46
C GLN A 914 17.95 42.49 1.18
N ASN A 915 17.97 42.57 2.52
CA ASN A 915 16.77 42.57 3.38
C ASN A 915 15.74 41.47 3.01
N SER A 916 16.23 40.26 2.72
CA SER A 916 15.37 39.19 2.20
C SER A 916 15.50 37.90 3.00
N ALA A 917 14.39 37.17 3.05
CA ALA A 917 14.29 35.85 3.62
C ALA A 917 14.57 34.79 2.54
N VAL A 918 15.42 33.83 2.86
CA VAL A 918 15.83 32.76 1.94
C VAL A 918 15.39 31.41 2.50
N TYR A 919 14.56 30.73 1.72
CA TYR A 919 13.91 29.46 2.03
C TYR A 919 14.55 28.31 1.27
N GLY A 920 14.40 27.11 1.80
CA GLY A 920 14.83 25.86 1.18
C GLY A 920 14.47 24.70 2.09
N LEU A 921 15.14 23.55 1.92
CA LEU A 921 15.02 22.41 2.84
C LEU A 921 16.08 22.51 3.94
N ASP A 922 15.66 22.33 5.17
CA ASP A 922 16.58 22.09 6.28
C ASP A 922 17.20 20.67 6.21
N ALA A 923 18.14 20.38 7.11
CA ALA A 923 18.82 19.09 7.19
C ALA A 923 17.88 17.89 7.43
N GLU A 924 16.68 18.14 7.98
CA GLU A 924 15.63 17.13 8.23
C GLU A 924 14.71 16.95 7.01
N GLY A 925 14.79 17.86 6.04
CA GLY A 925 14.04 17.84 4.80
C GLY A 925 12.71 18.57 4.87
N ASN A 926 12.52 19.42 5.88
CA ASN A 926 11.35 20.28 5.99
C ASN A 926 11.61 21.61 5.26
N PRO A 927 10.62 22.14 4.50
CA PRO A 927 10.70 23.49 3.97
C PRO A 927 10.77 24.51 5.11
N ALA A 928 11.83 25.30 5.15
CA ALA A 928 12.08 26.23 6.24
C ALA A 928 12.81 27.50 5.77
N LEU A 929 12.79 28.51 6.64
CA LEU A 929 13.65 29.69 6.50
C LEU A 929 15.09 29.28 6.85
N LEU A 930 16.00 29.33 5.89
CA LEU A 930 17.39 28.92 6.07
C LEU A 930 18.30 30.10 6.40
N PHE A 931 18.14 31.21 5.69
CA PHE A 931 18.96 32.41 5.88
C PHE A 931 18.14 33.69 5.85
N ARG A 932 18.67 34.73 6.51
CA ARG A 932 18.17 36.10 6.42
C ARG A 932 19.32 37.01 5.98
N ALA A 933 19.12 37.69 4.84
CA ALA A 933 20.05 38.67 4.32
C ALA A 933 19.81 40.04 4.97
N ASP A 934 20.85 40.66 5.50
CA ASP A 934 20.80 42.04 6.01
C ASP A 934 20.82 43.08 4.86
N ALA A 935 20.86 44.37 5.21
CA ALA A 935 20.91 45.46 4.23
C ALA A 935 22.23 45.50 3.44
N ALA A 936 23.31 44.96 4.01
CA ALA A 936 24.62 44.84 3.37
C ALA A 936 24.75 43.55 2.52
N GLY A 937 23.78 42.65 2.61
CA GLY A 937 23.73 41.36 1.93
C GLY A 937 24.46 40.22 2.64
N ASN A 938 24.82 40.39 3.92
CA ASN A 938 25.35 39.30 4.72
C ASN A 938 24.23 38.34 5.10
N LEU A 939 24.47 37.04 4.87
CA LEU A 939 23.55 35.97 5.22
C LEU A 939 23.76 35.54 6.67
N THR A 940 22.73 35.73 7.50
CA THR A 940 22.65 35.12 8.83
C THR A 940 21.91 33.79 8.74
N ARG A 941 22.52 32.70 9.23
CA ARG A 941 21.91 31.37 9.25
C ARG A 941 20.85 31.29 10.34
N VAL A 942 19.67 30.79 10.00
CA VAL A 942 18.54 30.58 10.92
C VAL A 942 18.39 29.10 11.24
N ASN A 943 18.33 28.24 10.22
CA ASN A 943 18.24 26.80 10.33
C ASN A 943 19.38 26.11 9.55
N GLU A 944 19.72 24.87 9.91
CA GLU A 944 20.77 24.11 9.23
C GLU A 944 20.26 23.61 7.87
N PRO A 945 20.88 24.02 6.75
CA PRO A 945 20.35 23.70 5.43
C PRO A 945 20.78 22.31 4.95
N ALA A 946 19.89 21.63 4.21
CA ALA A 946 20.29 20.42 3.49
C ALA A 946 21.28 20.74 2.36
N LEU A 947 22.22 19.84 2.14
CA LEU A 947 23.19 19.97 1.05
C LEU A 947 22.50 19.80 -0.29
N LEU A 948 22.86 20.63 -1.27
CA LEU A 948 22.18 20.73 -2.58
C LEU A 948 20.74 21.26 -2.52
N THR A 949 20.26 21.77 -1.39
CA THR A 949 18.95 22.43 -1.39
C THR A 949 19.00 23.68 -2.28
N PRO A 950 17.96 23.91 -3.11
CA PRO A 950 17.79 25.21 -3.74
C PRO A 950 17.50 26.27 -2.67
N LEU A 951 17.97 27.48 -2.93
CA LEU A 951 17.70 28.68 -2.15
C LEU A 951 16.69 29.54 -2.89
N LEU A 952 15.58 29.82 -2.22
CA LEU A 952 14.39 30.45 -2.79
C LEU A 952 14.04 31.71 -2.01
N ARG A 953 13.61 32.76 -2.69
CA ARG A 953 13.11 33.98 -2.05
C ARG A 953 11.78 34.39 -2.66
N LEU A 954 10.94 35.03 -1.85
CA LEU A 954 9.76 35.70 -2.39
C LEU A 954 10.15 37.05 -2.98
N SER A 955 9.42 37.47 -4.01
CA SER A 955 9.60 38.80 -4.65
C SER A 955 9.24 40.00 -3.75
N GLY A 956 8.62 39.77 -2.60
CA GLY A 956 8.32 40.78 -1.59
C GLY A 956 8.25 40.16 -0.19
N THR A 957 8.02 41.00 0.82
CA THR A 957 7.99 40.58 2.24
C THR A 957 6.56 40.38 2.76
N VAL A 958 6.40 39.62 3.85
CA VAL A 958 5.10 39.50 4.55
C VAL A 958 4.68 40.83 5.12
N THR A 959 5.66 41.62 5.58
CA THR A 959 5.43 42.97 6.10
C THR A 959 4.86 43.91 5.03
N GLU A 960 5.38 43.88 3.79
CA GLU A 960 4.80 44.63 2.67
C GLU A 960 3.37 44.20 2.35
N ALA A 961 3.11 42.88 2.34
CA ALA A 961 1.77 42.36 2.09
C ALA A 961 0.78 42.79 3.18
N ALA A 962 1.19 42.77 4.44
CA ALA A 962 0.39 43.25 5.56
C ALA A 962 0.12 44.76 5.48
N GLN A 963 1.12 45.56 5.11
CA GLN A 963 0.95 47.01 4.92
C GLN A 963 -0.02 47.32 3.76
N ALA A 964 0.12 46.60 2.64
CA ALA A 964 -0.79 46.72 1.49
C ALA A 964 -2.23 46.30 1.82
N ALA A 965 -2.40 45.34 2.73
CA ALA A 965 -3.71 44.92 3.21
C ALA A 965 -4.39 45.94 4.13
N GLY A 966 -3.63 46.87 4.73
CA GLY A 966 -4.09 47.88 5.67
C GLY A 966 -4.32 47.29 7.07
N ILE A 967 -3.32 47.44 7.95
CA ILE A 967 -3.34 46.88 9.32
C ILE A 967 -4.47 47.53 10.14
N PRO A 968 -5.46 46.77 10.62
CA PRO A 968 -6.55 47.29 11.44
C PRO A 968 -6.09 47.89 12.76
N ALA A 969 -6.82 48.90 13.25
CA ALA A 969 -6.56 49.49 14.56
C ALA A 969 -6.75 48.44 15.67
N GLY A 970 -5.72 48.26 16.51
CA GLY A 970 -5.75 47.29 17.62
C GLY A 970 -5.32 45.87 17.23
N LEU A 971 -4.93 45.60 15.97
CA LEU A 971 -4.27 44.35 15.59
C LEU A 971 -2.76 44.48 15.79
N THR A 972 -2.19 43.68 16.69
CA THR A 972 -0.75 43.64 16.94
C THR A 972 -0.08 42.59 16.06
N ALA A 973 1.13 42.88 15.58
CA ALA A 973 1.94 41.89 14.87
C ALA A 973 2.23 40.67 15.77
N PRO A 974 2.36 39.45 15.19
CA PRO A 974 2.73 38.27 15.96
C PRO A 974 4.11 38.43 16.64
N ALA A 975 4.38 37.62 17.66
CA ALA A 975 5.66 37.65 18.37
C ALA A 975 6.82 37.29 17.42
N GLY A 976 7.69 38.27 17.15
CA GLY A 976 8.76 38.16 16.15
C GLY A 976 8.49 38.90 14.83
N GLY A 977 7.38 39.62 14.73
CA GLY A 977 6.99 40.42 13.56
C GLY A 977 6.17 39.63 12.53
N TRP A 978 5.73 40.30 11.46
CA TRP A 978 4.90 39.71 10.41
C TRP A 978 5.59 38.54 9.68
N GLU A 979 6.90 38.60 9.52
CA GLU A 979 7.69 37.52 8.88
C GLU A 979 7.63 36.18 9.62
N SER A 980 7.24 36.18 10.89
CA SER A 980 7.11 34.94 11.68
C SER A 980 6.04 33.97 11.17
N ILE A 981 5.10 34.47 10.35
CA ILE A 981 4.05 33.65 9.71
C ILE A 981 4.67 32.60 8.79
N LEU A 982 5.70 32.98 8.03
CA LEU A 982 6.44 32.07 7.15
C LEU A 982 7.53 31.27 7.89
N GLN A 983 7.53 31.31 9.22
CA GLN A 983 8.41 30.53 10.10
C GLN A 983 7.64 29.40 10.82
N GLY A 984 6.42 29.07 10.37
CA GLY A 984 5.61 28.01 10.95
C GLY A 984 5.02 28.35 12.33
N ARG A 985 4.98 29.63 12.72
CA ARG A 985 4.32 30.07 13.95
C ARG A 985 2.83 30.31 13.72
N ASP A 986 2.01 29.86 14.67
CA ASP A 986 0.57 30.07 14.64
C ASP A 986 0.17 31.46 15.19
N LEU A 987 -1.06 31.90 14.86
CA LEU A 987 -1.66 33.21 15.19
C LEU A 987 -2.43 33.22 16.51
#